data_AF-A0A7X7MCV4-F1
#
_entry.id   AF-A0A7X7MCV4-F1
#
_cell.length_a   1.000
_cell.length_b   1.000
_cell.length_c   1.000
_cell.angle_alpha   90.00
_cell.angle_beta   90.00
_cell.angle_gamma   90.00
#
_symmetry.space_group_name_H-M   'P 1'
#
loop_
_entity.id
_entity.type
_entity.pdbx_description
1 polymer ?
#
loop_
_entity_poly.entity_id
_entity_poly.type
_entity_poly.pdbx_seq_one_letter_code
_entity_poly.pdbx_strand_id
1 'polypeptide(L)'
;MWTSLVLSALAHVVVPDCGRHYVNAAKALDIRAPLFHMTAPNAGLPFMAVADEGGGFLAAFGVVSPTGEVEIRRILPRISRRKAMVGGDHFLSHEILWRRAGEVREIRLDLYTQTRAPTWHHALREYTRAIREAEGIVLPVHPDALLPVWCTWTVFCSSEMTDCRVLANARIARDLGIGTVILDDGWFGTGLDDDEGELTLGDYHPAPHKFPDLRRHVAELQALGLKVLLWYAPLCAAPASQAYRAMRRFLIHDASGEFMSVNGLAQLCPSCPEVRQYVADESARLMRETGADGFKVDLFNCLPPGPCVSTAHDHDTSDSVEALEAVMAVQWEAMRGIRPDALCELKQDYGNVRLARYGTMVRAGDTAYDVDTNCRRCFHTGACVPCVHNDYFVTSDLASPQAVALAMVRMLAAGVTTFGNDLETMPAAHRLVVGQWLGFYRAHIDMFAAPREPQANDMSCWQGGDAGIAWVAPLWQCREVRLPAAGRTGPRADGQGRVQPRLAQGGLQGSRRGRAARQGHARAQGARRPDPSVLALPLAAHPARRGRQDGRPRGHQGGRRGRDRLRRPAAEHPHDPRPPAHRQGVPPPLQGVRIPFEGHGRMARGQLHGRLGQGLPGAPRRRAGRGGNREVVGRGDRLALMGRRSKGEQI
;
A
#
# COMPACT_ATOMS: atom_id res chain seq x y z
N MET A 1 22.46 -17.42 -18.00
CA MET A 1 23.29 -17.74 -16.82
C MET A 1 22.29 -18.02 -15.73
N TRP A 2 22.18 -19.27 -15.32
CA TRP A 2 21.23 -19.69 -14.30
C TRP A 2 21.60 -19.03 -12.97
N THR A 3 20.64 -18.40 -12.30
CA THR A 3 20.74 -18.17 -10.86
C THR A 3 19.47 -18.68 -10.22
N SER A 4 19.42 -20.00 -10.05
CA SER A 4 18.62 -20.58 -8.99
C SER A 4 19.18 -20.02 -7.68
N LEU A 5 18.45 -19.11 -7.04
CA LEU A 5 18.87 -18.56 -5.75
C LEU A 5 18.58 -19.61 -4.68
N VAL A 6 19.64 -20.20 -4.14
CA VAL A 6 19.54 -21.11 -3.00
C VAL A 6 19.00 -20.31 -1.82
N LEU A 7 17.98 -20.83 -1.12
CA LEU A 7 17.38 -20.14 0.03
C LEU A 7 18.42 -19.70 1.09
N SER A 8 19.53 -20.41 1.21
CA SER A 8 20.63 -20.06 2.12
C SER A 8 21.39 -18.79 1.74
N ALA A 9 21.23 -18.29 0.50
CA ALA A 9 21.82 -17.03 0.04
C ALA A 9 20.90 -15.83 0.28
N LEU A 10 19.71 -16.05 0.85
CA LEU A 10 18.65 -15.05 0.96
C LEU A 10 18.34 -14.76 2.42
N ALA A 11 18.21 -13.48 2.78
CA ALA A 11 17.77 -13.07 4.11
C ALA A 11 16.36 -12.48 4.07
N HIS A 12 16.10 -11.64 3.07
CA HIS A 12 14.87 -10.89 2.95
C HIS A 12 14.23 -11.07 1.58
N VAL A 13 12.92 -11.29 1.61
CA VAL A 13 12.06 -11.21 0.44
C VAL A 13 11.30 -9.89 0.57
N VAL A 14 11.54 -8.99 -0.39
CA VAL A 14 10.79 -7.74 -0.50
C VAL A 14 9.68 -8.02 -1.49
N VAL A 15 8.51 -8.35 -0.95
CA VAL A 15 7.25 -8.30 -1.72
C VAL A 15 6.67 -6.92 -1.49
N PRO A 16 6.71 -6.04 -2.51
CA PRO A 16 6.05 -4.76 -2.44
C PRO A 16 4.54 -4.98 -2.57
N ASP A 17 3.91 -5.33 -1.45
CA ASP A 17 2.47 -5.28 -1.37
C ASP A 17 2.03 -3.79 -1.40
N CYS A 18 1.06 -3.47 -2.25
CA CYS A 18 0.52 -2.13 -2.34
C CYS A 18 -0.67 -1.90 -1.41
N GLY A 19 -1.06 -2.88 -0.60
CA GLY A 19 -2.20 -2.78 0.30
C GLY A 19 -1.86 -2.71 1.79
N ARG A 20 -2.92 -2.88 2.59
CA ARG A 20 -2.92 -2.86 4.06
C ARG A 20 -1.87 -3.79 4.70
N HIS A 21 -1.37 -4.80 4.00
CA HIS A 21 -0.47 -5.82 4.54
C HIS A 21 1.02 -5.64 4.17
N TYR A 22 1.43 -4.50 3.57
CA TYR A 22 2.82 -4.22 3.19
C TYR A 22 3.87 -4.52 4.29
N VAL A 23 3.58 -4.15 5.54
CA VAL A 23 4.47 -4.44 6.68
C VAL A 23 4.58 -5.94 6.98
N ASN A 24 3.53 -6.69 6.68
CA ASN A 24 3.53 -8.15 6.84
C ASN A 24 4.27 -8.87 5.70
N ALA A 25 4.61 -8.18 4.61
CA ALA A 25 5.22 -8.76 3.41
C ALA A 25 6.73 -8.48 3.30
N ALA A 26 7.21 -7.34 3.83
CA ALA A 26 8.63 -7.08 4.05
C ALA A 26 9.16 -7.87 5.26
N LYS A 27 9.25 -9.19 5.12
CA LYS A 27 9.72 -10.10 6.17
C LYS A 27 11.08 -10.69 5.80
N ALA A 28 11.85 -11.02 6.84
CA ALA A 28 12.83 -12.10 6.71
C ALA A 28 12.13 -13.34 6.13
N LEU A 29 12.87 -14.26 5.52
CA LEU A 29 12.32 -15.54 5.04
C LEU A 29 11.78 -16.38 6.21
N ASP A 30 10.61 -16.01 6.72
CA ASP A 30 9.86 -16.78 7.68
C ASP A 30 9.25 -17.97 6.92
N ILE A 31 9.71 -19.16 7.28
CA ILE A 31 9.26 -20.43 6.72
C ILE A 31 7.88 -20.85 7.23
N ARG A 32 7.34 -20.16 8.24
CA ARG A 32 6.01 -20.38 8.82
C ARG A 32 5.01 -19.29 8.44
N ALA A 33 5.44 -18.25 7.71
CA ALA A 33 4.51 -17.27 7.17
C ALA A 33 3.48 -17.98 6.28
N PRO A 34 2.20 -17.59 6.30
CA PRO A 34 1.20 -18.15 5.39
C PRO A 34 1.60 -17.89 3.93
N LEU A 35 1.07 -18.70 3.00
CA LEU A 35 1.18 -18.43 1.57
C LEU A 35 0.69 -17.00 1.30
N PHE A 36 1.51 -16.24 0.60
CA PHE A 36 1.13 -14.92 0.14
C PHE A 36 0.48 -15.06 -1.23
N HIS A 37 -0.71 -14.48 -1.37
CA HIS A 37 -1.48 -14.42 -2.59
C HIS A 37 -1.72 -12.94 -2.88
N MET A 38 -1.28 -12.49 -4.04
CA MET A 38 -1.62 -11.17 -4.54
C MET A 38 -2.43 -11.39 -5.79
N THR A 39 -3.75 -11.18 -5.71
CA THR A 39 -4.67 -11.14 -6.83
C THR A 39 -4.78 -9.71 -7.32
N ALA A 40 -4.61 -9.48 -8.63
CA ALA A 40 -4.48 -8.16 -9.20
C ALA A 40 -5.76 -7.35 -9.58
N PRO A 41 -6.99 -7.56 -9.05
CA PRO A 41 -8.08 -6.59 -9.30
C PRO A 41 -7.78 -5.19 -8.73
N ASN A 42 -7.08 -5.13 -7.59
CA ASN A 42 -7.06 -3.95 -6.73
C ASN A 42 -5.91 -3.96 -5.69
N ALA A 43 -4.91 -4.84 -5.88
CA ALA A 43 -3.79 -5.00 -4.95
C ALA A 43 -2.46 -5.05 -5.70
N GLY A 44 -1.93 -3.87 -5.98
CA GLY A 44 -0.52 -3.65 -6.25
C GLY A 44 0.07 -4.08 -7.59
N LEU A 45 1.37 -4.39 -7.56
CA LEU A 45 2.21 -4.63 -8.73
C LEU A 45 2.78 -6.06 -8.69
N PRO A 46 2.70 -6.84 -9.77
CA PRO A 46 3.31 -8.18 -9.87
C PRO A 46 4.83 -8.09 -9.99
N PHE A 47 5.47 -7.52 -8.97
CA PHE A 47 6.90 -7.34 -8.80
C PHE A 47 7.37 -7.97 -7.49
N MET A 48 8.60 -8.45 -7.48
CA MET A 48 9.26 -8.89 -6.28
C MET A 48 10.75 -8.60 -6.36
N ALA A 49 11.36 -8.27 -5.23
CA ALA A 49 12.81 -8.17 -5.09
C ALA A 49 13.31 -9.05 -3.94
N VAL A 50 14.57 -9.46 -4.05
CA VAL A 50 15.26 -10.29 -3.07
C VAL A 50 16.52 -9.57 -2.63
N ALA A 51 16.82 -9.63 -1.34
CA ALA A 51 17.95 -8.96 -0.72
C ALA A 51 18.71 -9.85 0.27
N ASP A 52 20.00 -9.53 0.46
CA ASP A 52 20.86 -10.12 1.49
C ASP A 52 20.57 -9.55 2.90
N GLU A 53 21.30 -10.02 3.91
CA GLU A 53 21.13 -9.65 5.33
C GLU A 53 21.31 -8.15 5.61
N GLY A 54 22.08 -7.45 4.76
CA GLY A 54 22.30 -6.01 4.85
C GLY A 54 21.31 -5.19 4.01
N GLY A 55 20.30 -5.83 3.42
CA GLY A 55 19.37 -5.21 2.47
C GLY A 55 19.94 -5.03 1.06
N GLY A 56 21.13 -5.57 0.78
CA GLY A 56 21.77 -5.52 -0.53
C GLY A 56 20.94 -6.22 -1.59
N PHE A 57 20.66 -5.54 -2.70
CA PHE A 57 19.85 -6.08 -3.78
C PHE A 57 20.54 -7.27 -4.46
N LEU A 58 19.80 -8.37 -4.63
CA LEU A 58 20.29 -9.57 -5.31
C LEU A 58 19.61 -9.76 -6.67
N ALA A 59 18.28 -9.70 -6.69
CA ALA A 59 17.50 -9.86 -7.89
C ALA A 59 16.09 -9.28 -7.75
N ALA A 60 15.45 -8.96 -8.87
CA ALA A 60 14.04 -8.67 -8.98
C ALA A 60 13.43 -9.33 -10.21
N PHE A 61 12.15 -9.63 -10.11
CA PHE A 61 11.36 -10.24 -11.16
C PHE A 61 9.96 -9.66 -11.15
N GLY A 62 9.32 -9.58 -12.31
CA GLY A 62 7.92 -9.18 -12.38
C GLY A 62 7.28 -9.44 -13.74
N VAL A 63 5.98 -9.22 -13.84
CA VAL A 63 5.21 -9.38 -15.09
C VAL A 63 4.93 -8.00 -15.68
N VAL A 64 5.33 -7.77 -16.93
CA VAL A 64 5.12 -6.51 -17.65
C VAL A 64 3.88 -6.57 -18.53
N SER A 65 3.53 -7.75 -19.04
CA SER A 65 2.40 -7.95 -19.96
C SER A 65 1.05 -7.41 -19.47
N PRO A 66 0.12 -7.15 -20.41
CA PRO A 66 -1.12 -6.42 -20.18
C PRO A 66 -2.08 -7.08 -19.18
N THR A 67 -3.09 -6.29 -18.82
CA THR A 67 -4.12 -6.50 -17.80
C THR A 67 -4.63 -7.94 -17.70
N GLY A 68 -4.64 -8.39 -16.46
CA GLY A 68 -5.47 -9.49 -16.01
C GLY A 68 -5.16 -9.84 -14.57
N GLU A 69 -6.07 -10.58 -13.95
CA GLU A 69 -5.84 -11.09 -12.60
C GLU A 69 -4.62 -12.02 -12.58
N VAL A 70 -3.53 -11.51 -12.01
CA VAL A 70 -2.34 -12.29 -11.70
C VAL A 70 -2.40 -12.67 -10.23
N GLU A 71 -2.20 -13.95 -9.95
CA GLU A 71 -1.92 -14.46 -8.62
C GLU A 71 -0.43 -14.80 -8.53
N ILE A 72 0.31 -14.14 -7.64
CA ILE A 72 1.69 -14.57 -7.31
C ILE A 72 1.65 -15.38 -6.02
N ARG A 73 2.11 -16.64 -6.09
CA ARG A 73 2.27 -17.52 -4.93
C ARG A 73 3.74 -17.77 -4.64
N ARG A 74 4.16 -17.53 -3.40
CA ARG A 74 5.46 -18.00 -2.87
C ARG A 74 5.32 -19.44 -2.42
N ILE A 75 6.17 -20.35 -2.90
CA ILE A 75 6.21 -21.74 -2.43
C ILE A 75 7.13 -21.82 -1.20
N LEU A 76 6.61 -22.33 -0.08
CA LEU A 76 7.34 -22.51 1.18
C LEU A 76 8.02 -23.88 1.25
N PRO A 77 9.07 -24.04 2.07
CA PRO A 77 9.63 -25.36 2.35
C PRO A 77 8.57 -26.31 2.91
N ARG A 78 8.64 -27.59 2.53
CA ARG A 78 7.67 -28.59 2.97
C ARG A 78 7.63 -28.71 4.50
N ILE A 79 6.45 -28.54 5.09
CA ILE A 79 6.22 -28.76 6.53
C ILE A 79 5.53 -30.13 6.72
N SER A 80 6.06 -30.96 7.61
CA SER A 80 5.45 -32.23 7.99
C SER A 80 4.12 -32.03 8.71
N ARG A 81 3.31 -33.10 8.77
CA ARG A 81 2.10 -33.15 9.62
C ARG A 81 2.36 -32.85 11.11
N ARG A 82 3.62 -32.92 11.57
CA ARG A 82 4.03 -32.59 12.95
C ARG A 82 4.62 -31.18 13.09
N LYS A 83 4.42 -30.30 12.10
CA LYS A 83 4.95 -28.92 12.06
C LYS A 83 6.49 -28.82 12.07
N ALA A 84 7.19 -29.91 11.77
CA ALA A 84 8.64 -29.91 11.55
C ALA A 84 8.95 -29.70 10.06
N MET A 85 10.05 -29.00 9.77
CA MET A 85 10.55 -28.85 8.40
C MET A 85 10.95 -30.22 7.85
N VAL A 86 10.52 -30.51 6.63
CA VAL A 86 10.98 -31.66 5.86
C VAL A 86 11.69 -31.10 4.66
N GLY A 87 12.94 -31.52 4.41
CA GLY A 87 13.64 -31.15 3.19
C GLY A 87 12.76 -31.39 1.95
N GLY A 88 12.88 -30.55 0.92
CA GLY A 88 12.00 -30.68 -0.23
C GLY A 88 12.11 -29.58 -1.28
N ASP A 89 12.43 -28.34 -0.92
CA ASP A 89 12.60 -27.25 -1.90
C ASP A 89 13.68 -26.28 -1.39
N HIS A 90 14.89 -26.35 -1.94
CA HIS A 90 15.99 -25.42 -1.63
C HIS A 90 15.94 -24.14 -2.47
N PHE A 91 14.89 -23.99 -3.27
CA PHE A 91 14.70 -22.93 -4.24
C PHE A 91 13.49 -22.09 -3.84
N LEU A 92 13.61 -20.79 -4.04
CA LEU A 92 12.47 -19.88 -3.99
C LEU A 92 11.71 -19.98 -5.31
N SER A 93 10.57 -20.68 -5.31
CA SER A 93 9.73 -20.89 -6.49
C SER A 93 8.48 -20.00 -6.45
N HIS A 94 8.11 -19.46 -7.61
CA HIS A 94 6.93 -18.64 -7.80
C HIS A 94 5.97 -19.27 -8.81
N GLU A 95 4.69 -19.20 -8.51
CA GLU A 95 3.62 -19.55 -9.44
C GLU A 95 2.87 -18.27 -9.80
N ILE A 96 2.80 -17.99 -11.11
CA ILE A 96 1.99 -16.91 -11.69
C ILE A 96 0.74 -17.59 -12.23
N LEU A 97 -0.41 -17.35 -11.60
CA LEU A 97 -1.68 -17.81 -12.12
C LEU A 97 -2.37 -16.65 -12.81
N TRP A 98 -2.62 -16.80 -14.11
CA TRP A 98 -3.43 -15.88 -14.87
C TRP A 98 -4.85 -16.42 -14.98
N ARG A 99 -5.84 -15.65 -14.56
CA ARG A 99 -7.25 -16.04 -14.61
C ARG A 99 -7.96 -15.26 -15.71
N ARG A 100 -8.60 -15.98 -16.64
CA ARG A 100 -9.44 -15.39 -17.69
C ARG A 100 -10.60 -16.33 -18.01
N ALA A 101 -11.79 -15.78 -18.20
CA ALA A 101 -12.94 -16.56 -18.67
C ALA A 101 -12.83 -16.87 -20.17
N GLY A 102 -13.37 -18.01 -20.60
CA GLY A 102 -13.39 -18.43 -22.01
C GLY A 102 -12.25 -19.37 -22.43
N GLU A 103 -12.22 -19.74 -23.71
CA GLU A 103 -11.20 -20.62 -24.29
C GLU A 103 -9.90 -19.84 -24.52
N VAL A 104 -8.85 -20.16 -23.76
CA VAL A 104 -7.50 -19.58 -23.95
C VAL A 104 -6.66 -20.53 -24.81
N ARG A 105 -6.30 -20.09 -26.03
CA ARG A 105 -5.48 -20.88 -26.97
C ARG A 105 -3.97 -20.66 -26.82
N GLU A 106 -3.58 -19.46 -26.41
CA GLU A 106 -2.18 -19.05 -26.23
C GLU A 106 -2.11 -17.96 -25.15
N ILE A 107 -1.05 -17.98 -24.34
CA ILE A 107 -0.71 -16.91 -23.40
C ILE A 107 0.68 -16.41 -23.76
N ARG A 108 0.84 -15.10 -23.92
CA ARG A 108 2.14 -14.44 -24.06
C ARG A 108 2.38 -13.53 -22.87
N LEU A 109 3.49 -13.75 -22.16
CA LEU A 109 3.90 -12.94 -21.02
C LEU A 109 5.31 -12.38 -21.24
N ASP A 110 5.43 -11.08 -21.07
CA ASP A 110 6.66 -10.32 -20.97
C ASP A 110 7.05 -10.27 -19.49
N LEU A 111 8.25 -10.73 -19.21
CA LEU A 111 8.78 -10.82 -17.85
C LEU A 111 9.90 -9.79 -17.68
N TYR A 112 9.84 -9.07 -16.58
CA TYR A 112 10.93 -8.25 -16.09
C TYR A 112 11.86 -9.08 -15.21
N THR A 113 13.17 -8.97 -15.44
CA THR A 113 14.19 -9.56 -14.57
C THR A 113 15.36 -8.59 -14.43
N GLN A 114 15.89 -8.47 -13.21
CA GLN A 114 17.00 -7.56 -12.91
C GLN A 114 17.88 -8.15 -11.81
N THR A 115 19.21 -8.02 -11.93
CA THR A 115 20.20 -8.54 -10.96
C THR A 115 21.33 -7.55 -10.66
N ARG A 116 21.26 -6.34 -11.21
CA ARG A 116 22.33 -5.33 -11.11
C ARG A 116 21.84 -3.96 -10.67
N ALA A 117 20.58 -3.84 -10.26
CA ALA A 117 20.09 -2.58 -9.71
C ALA A 117 20.83 -2.26 -8.40
N PRO A 118 21.08 -0.98 -8.08
CA PRO A 118 21.72 -0.61 -6.81
C PRO A 118 20.90 -1.03 -5.59
N THR A 119 19.57 -0.88 -5.68
CA THR A 119 18.63 -1.24 -4.61
C THR A 119 17.35 -1.80 -5.21
N TRP A 120 16.53 -2.47 -4.39
CA TRP A 120 15.21 -2.95 -4.84
C TRP A 120 14.30 -1.82 -5.35
N HIS A 121 14.42 -0.61 -4.79
CA HIS A 121 13.63 0.55 -5.20
C HIS A 121 13.99 1.01 -6.61
N HIS A 122 15.27 0.98 -6.98
CA HIS A 122 15.70 1.26 -8.35
C HIS A 122 15.15 0.22 -9.33
N ALA A 123 15.19 -1.07 -8.96
CA ALA A 123 14.62 -2.14 -9.78
C ALA A 123 13.11 -1.98 -9.95
N LEU A 124 12.39 -1.54 -8.91
CA LEU A 124 10.95 -1.26 -8.97
C LEU A 124 10.65 -0.08 -9.89
N ARG A 125 11.43 1.01 -9.80
CA ARG A 125 11.27 2.17 -10.69
C ARG A 125 11.54 1.83 -12.17
N GLU A 126 12.52 0.98 -12.44
CA GLU A 126 12.78 0.45 -13.80
C GLU A 126 11.61 -0.41 -14.29
N TYR A 127 11.10 -1.30 -13.44
CA TYR A 127 9.94 -2.14 -13.74
C TYR A 127 8.69 -1.32 -14.05
N THR A 128 8.35 -0.32 -13.23
CA THR A 128 7.18 0.53 -13.46
C THR A 128 7.33 1.36 -14.73
N ARG A 129 8.56 1.82 -15.06
CA ARG A 129 8.85 2.46 -16.35
C ARG A 129 8.58 1.53 -17.52
N ALA A 130 9.02 0.27 -17.44
CA ALA A 130 8.79 -0.70 -18.50
C ALA A 130 7.29 -0.93 -18.77
N ILE A 131 6.46 -1.00 -17.72
CA ILE A 131 4.99 -1.08 -17.89
C ILE A 131 4.45 0.16 -18.59
N ARG A 132 4.83 1.36 -18.14
CA ARG A 132 4.35 2.61 -18.75
C ARG A 132 4.71 2.71 -20.22
N GLU A 133 5.93 2.35 -20.58
CA GLU A 133 6.40 2.36 -21.97
C GLU A 133 5.69 1.29 -22.83
N ALA A 134 5.47 0.09 -22.28
CA ALA A 134 4.79 -0.99 -22.99
C ALA A 134 3.30 -0.69 -23.26
N GLU A 135 2.62 -0.02 -22.33
CA GLU A 135 1.18 0.26 -22.40
C GLU A 135 0.84 1.72 -22.78
N GLY A 136 1.84 2.56 -23.07
CA GLY A 136 1.64 3.97 -23.44
C GLY A 136 1.01 4.80 -22.31
N ILE A 137 1.34 4.50 -21.06
CA ILE A 137 0.73 5.12 -19.88
C ILE A 137 1.35 6.49 -19.62
N VAL A 138 0.49 7.51 -19.54
CA VAL A 138 0.86 8.85 -19.10
C VAL A 138 0.24 9.08 -17.72
N LEU A 139 1.08 9.33 -16.72
CA LEU A 139 0.62 9.68 -15.37
C LEU A 139 0.42 11.20 -15.28
N PRO A 140 -0.71 11.67 -14.75
CA PRO A 140 -0.94 13.10 -14.58
C PRO A 140 0.02 13.69 -13.54
N VAL A 141 0.37 14.95 -13.74
CA VAL A 141 1.13 15.76 -12.78
C VAL A 141 0.33 17.03 -12.57
N HIS A 142 0.06 17.37 -11.31
CA HIS A 142 -0.71 18.55 -10.94
C HIS A 142 0.05 19.35 -9.87
N PRO A 143 0.30 20.66 -10.06
CA PRO A 143 1.05 21.45 -9.08
C PRO A 143 0.34 21.50 -7.72
N ASP A 144 -0.99 21.61 -7.70
CA ASP A 144 -1.75 21.63 -6.44
C ASP A 144 -1.73 20.28 -5.69
N ALA A 145 -1.35 19.18 -6.36
CA ALA A 145 -1.13 17.90 -5.70
C ALA A 145 0.18 17.87 -4.88
N LEU A 146 1.00 18.92 -4.94
CA LEU A 146 2.16 19.09 -4.07
C LEU A 146 1.84 19.92 -2.83
N LEU A 147 0.62 20.46 -2.70
CA LEU A 147 0.26 21.28 -1.55
C LEU A 147 0.06 20.38 -0.32
N PRO A 148 0.56 20.77 0.88
CA PRO A 148 0.28 20.04 2.10
C PRO A 148 -1.23 19.95 2.34
N VAL A 149 -1.66 18.84 2.94
CA VAL A 149 -3.08 18.49 3.09
C VAL A 149 -3.46 18.41 4.56
N TRP A 150 -4.67 18.87 4.89
CA TRP A 150 -5.35 18.50 6.13
C TRP A 150 -6.59 17.68 5.80
N CYS A 151 -6.76 16.56 6.48
CA CYS A 151 -7.89 15.65 6.30
C CYS A 151 -8.66 15.52 7.61
N THR A 152 -9.98 15.60 7.54
CA THR A 152 -10.86 15.56 8.71
C THR A 152 -10.99 14.16 9.34
N TRP A 153 -10.53 13.12 8.64
CA TRP A 153 -10.75 11.71 8.98
C TRP A 153 -10.41 11.37 10.44
N THR A 154 -9.16 11.46 10.84
CA THR A 154 -8.71 10.95 12.14
C THR A 154 -9.11 11.82 13.32
N VAL A 155 -9.47 13.08 13.07
CA VAL A 155 -9.85 14.02 14.13
C VAL A 155 -11.35 13.99 14.41
N PHE A 156 -12.17 13.97 13.37
CA PHE A 156 -13.62 14.07 13.50
C PHE A 156 -14.33 12.76 13.22
N CYS A 157 -13.63 11.78 12.63
CA CYS A 157 -14.26 10.59 12.08
C CYS A 157 -15.48 11.00 11.22
N SER A 158 -16.52 10.17 11.20
CA SER A 158 -17.76 10.50 10.49
C SER A 158 -18.69 11.46 11.24
N SER A 159 -18.77 11.39 12.57
CA SER A 159 -19.86 11.98 13.35
C SER A 159 -19.61 13.44 13.77
N GLU A 160 -18.36 13.80 14.06
CA GLU A 160 -18.01 15.07 14.71
C GLU A 160 -17.70 16.20 13.71
N MET A 161 -17.76 15.92 12.41
CA MET A 161 -17.39 16.85 11.34
C MET A 161 -18.54 17.79 11.00
N THR A 162 -18.43 19.05 11.41
CA THR A 162 -19.39 20.13 11.10
C THR A 162 -18.75 21.29 10.36
N ASP A 163 -19.55 22.06 9.63
CA ASP A 163 -19.12 23.25 8.89
C ASP A 163 -18.30 24.23 9.75
N CYS A 164 -18.73 24.48 10.99
CA CYS A 164 -18.08 25.43 11.88
C CYS A 164 -16.69 24.95 12.35
N ARG A 165 -16.57 23.67 12.69
CA ARG A 165 -15.29 23.07 13.14
C ARG A 165 -14.30 22.94 11.99
N VAL A 166 -14.79 22.55 10.82
CA VAL A 166 -13.99 22.49 9.60
C VAL A 166 -13.49 23.88 9.24
N LEU A 167 -14.34 24.91 9.25
CA LEU A 167 -13.92 26.28 8.93
C LEU A 167 -12.91 26.83 9.93
N ALA A 168 -13.07 26.55 11.23
CA ALA A 168 -12.12 26.97 12.27
C ALA A 168 -10.73 26.34 12.04
N ASN A 169 -10.69 25.03 11.80
CA ASN A 169 -9.46 24.32 11.49
C ASN A 169 -8.84 24.77 10.15
N ALA A 170 -9.64 24.99 9.12
CA ALA A 170 -9.18 25.44 7.81
C ALA A 170 -8.48 26.80 7.85
N ARG A 171 -8.92 27.73 8.71
CA ARG A 171 -8.24 29.01 8.92
C ARG A 171 -6.82 28.80 9.48
N ILE A 172 -6.69 27.90 10.45
CA ILE A 172 -5.38 27.53 11.04
C ILE A 172 -4.53 26.79 10.00
N ALA A 173 -5.13 25.87 9.24
CA ALA A 173 -4.46 25.14 8.16
C ALA A 173 -3.81 26.10 7.16
N ARG A 174 -4.57 27.10 6.68
CA ARG A 174 -4.06 28.16 5.79
C ARG A 174 -2.86 28.86 6.42
N ASP A 175 -2.95 29.25 7.69
CA ASP A 175 -1.88 29.98 8.39
C ASP A 175 -0.61 29.13 8.56
N LEU A 176 -0.74 27.81 8.67
CA LEU A 176 0.37 26.86 8.68
C LEU A 176 0.96 26.59 7.28
N GLY A 177 0.32 27.07 6.21
CA GLY A 177 0.74 26.83 4.83
C GLY A 177 0.18 25.53 4.23
N ILE A 178 -0.87 24.97 4.80
CA ILE A 178 -1.65 23.88 4.17
C ILE A 178 -2.46 24.48 3.02
N GLY A 179 -2.49 23.80 1.88
CA GLY A 179 -3.16 24.27 0.66
C GLY A 179 -4.38 23.46 0.26
N THR A 180 -4.59 22.29 0.87
CA THR A 180 -5.72 21.41 0.54
C THR A 180 -6.41 20.92 1.81
N VAL A 181 -7.74 20.89 1.79
CA VAL A 181 -8.58 20.27 2.80
C VAL A 181 -9.35 19.13 2.18
N ILE A 182 -9.34 17.96 2.82
CA ILE A 182 -10.19 16.82 2.49
C ILE A 182 -11.30 16.74 3.53
N LEU A 183 -12.55 16.88 3.09
CA LEU A 183 -13.72 16.51 3.89
C LEU A 183 -13.93 15.01 3.73
N ASP A 184 -13.47 14.27 4.73
CA ASP A 184 -13.47 12.82 4.71
C ASP A 184 -14.88 12.23 4.93
N ASP A 185 -14.97 10.91 5.15
CA ASP A 185 -16.25 10.25 5.42
C ASP A 185 -17.08 10.99 6.49
N GLY A 186 -18.40 11.07 6.29
CA GLY A 186 -19.35 11.69 7.22
C GLY A 186 -19.89 13.07 6.83
N TRP A 187 -19.48 13.66 5.69
CA TRP A 187 -20.10 14.89 5.16
C TRP A 187 -21.53 14.66 4.65
N PHE A 188 -21.86 13.40 4.37
CA PHE A 188 -23.18 12.88 4.04
C PHE A 188 -23.68 12.00 5.20
N GLY A 189 -25.00 11.82 5.29
CA GLY A 189 -25.69 10.84 6.15
C GLY A 189 -24.96 10.36 7.41
N THR A 190 -24.99 9.04 7.62
CA THR A 190 -24.22 8.29 8.62
C THR A 190 -23.08 7.60 7.87
N GLY A 191 -21.83 7.93 8.24
CA GLY A 191 -20.60 7.39 7.64
C GLY A 191 -20.13 6.07 8.29
N LEU A 192 -19.02 5.51 7.81
CA LEU A 192 -18.49 4.22 8.25
C LEU A 192 -18.07 4.15 9.70
N ASP A 193 -17.66 5.29 10.24
CA ASP A 193 -17.11 5.40 11.58
C ASP A 193 -18.10 6.01 12.58
N ASP A 194 -19.36 6.05 12.17
CA ASP A 194 -20.46 6.34 13.04
C ASP A 194 -21.05 5.03 13.56
N ASP A 195 -20.83 4.76 14.85
CA ASP A 195 -21.37 3.57 15.53
C ASP A 195 -22.87 3.73 15.85
N GLU A 196 -23.43 4.95 15.66
CA GLU A 196 -24.82 5.27 15.94
C GLU A 196 -25.63 5.49 14.64
N GLY A 197 -26.78 4.82 14.53
CA GLY A 197 -27.69 4.95 13.39
C GLY A 197 -27.48 3.90 12.29
N GLU A 198 -28.29 3.98 11.24
CA GLU A 198 -28.16 3.09 10.08
C GLU A 198 -27.18 3.71 9.07
N LEU A 199 -26.12 2.97 8.75
CA LEU A 199 -25.15 3.34 7.73
C LEU A 199 -25.86 3.60 6.38
N THR A 200 -25.68 4.81 5.84
CA THR A 200 -26.35 5.27 4.60
C THR A 200 -25.37 5.52 3.45
N LEU A 201 -24.13 5.03 3.60
CA LEU A 201 -23.11 5.08 2.55
C LEU A 201 -23.68 4.63 1.20
N GLY A 202 -23.44 5.43 0.16
CA GLY A 202 -24.06 5.31 -1.15
C GLY A 202 -25.02 6.46 -1.44
N ASP A 203 -25.63 7.05 -0.40
CA ASP A 203 -26.47 8.25 -0.51
C ASP A 203 -25.65 9.52 -0.26
N TYR A 204 -24.91 9.97 -1.27
CA TYR A 204 -24.00 11.12 -1.18
C TYR A 204 -24.75 12.46 -1.27
N HIS A 205 -25.62 12.71 -0.29
CA HIS A 205 -26.27 14.00 -0.08
C HIS A 205 -25.74 14.64 1.21
N PRO A 206 -25.39 15.94 1.21
CA PRO A 206 -24.88 16.60 2.41
C PRO A 206 -25.82 16.45 3.58
N ALA A 207 -25.29 16.09 4.75
CA ALA A 207 -26.07 16.00 5.98
C ALA A 207 -26.40 17.42 6.47
N PRO A 208 -27.67 17.91 6.41
CA PRO A 208 -27.97 19.32 6.64
C PRO A 208 -27.70 19.80 8.07
N HIS A 209 -27.64 18.88 9.04
CA HIS A 209 -27.31 19.18 10.42
C HIS A 209 -25.79 19.37 10.66
N LYS A 210 -24.93 18.82 9.78
CA LYS A 210 -23.48 19.00 9.78
C LYS A 210 -23.05 20.11 8.83
N PHE A 211 -23.67 20.14 7.65
CA PHE A 211 -23.42 21.09 6.56
C PHE A 211 -24.76 21.60 6.01
N PRO A 212 -25.35 22.66 6.60
CA PRO A 212 -26.62 23.23 6.14
C PRO A 212 -26.59 23.67 4.67
N ASP A 213 -25.43 24.14 4.20
CA ASP A 213 -25.15 24.48 2.81
C ASP A 213 -23.69 24.11 2.49
N LEU A 214 -23.47 22.86 2.05
CA LEU A 214 -22.13 22.38 1.73
C LEU A 214 -21.48 23.17 0.59
N ARG A 215 -22.26 23.62 -0.42
CA ARG A 215 -21.73 24.39 -1.55
C ARG A 215 -21.16 25.73 -1.08
N ARG A 216 -21.92 26.44 -0.24
CA ARG A 216 -21.43 27.68 0.38
C ARG A 216 -20.20 27.40 1.23
N HIS A 217 -20.20 26.33 2.02
CA HIS A 217 -19.06 25.98 2.86
C HIS A 217 -17.79 25.70 2.03
N VAL A 218 -17.90 24.93 0.94
CA VAL A 218 -16.80 24.70 -0.02
C VAL A 218 -16.29 26.03 -0.58
N ALA A 219 -17.19 26.94 -0.98
CA ALA A 219 -16.80 28.25 -1.48
C ALA A 219 -16.09 29.11 -0.42
N GLU A 220 -16.50 29.02 0.85
CA GLU A 220 -15.83 29.70 1.98
C GLU A 220 -14.40 29.16 2.20
N LEU A 221 -14.20 27.84 2.11
CA LEU A 221 -12.87 27.23 2.17
C LEU A 221 -12.00 27.64 0.98
N GLN A 222 -12.55 27.65 -0.23
CA GLN A 222 -11.85 28.10 -1.44
C GLN A 222 -11.49 29.59 -1.37
N ALA A 223 -12.32 30.43 -0.76
CA ALA A 223 -12.02 31.84 -0.52
C ALA A 223 -10.84 32.06 0.45
N LEU A 224 -10.47 31.06 1.26
CA LEU A 224 -9.24 31.06 2.06
C LEU A 224 -7.99 30.69 1.24
N GLY A 225 -8.16 30.32 -0.03
CA GLY A 225 -7.09 29.85 -0.92
C GLY A 225 -6.83 28.35 -0.83
N LEU A 226 -7.77 27.58 -0.26
CA LEU A 226 -7.65 26.12 -0.10
C LEU A 226 -8.32 25.38 -1.25
N LYS A 227 -7.72 24.27 -1.68
CA LYS A 227 -8.41 23.27 -2.50
C LYS A 227 -9.28 22.38 -1.61
N VAL A 228 -10.44 21.97 -2.10
CA VAL A 228 -11.38 21.13 -1.33
C VAL A 228 -11.67 19.84 -2.06
N LEU A 229 -11.33 18.71 -1.44
CA LEU A 229 -11.70 17.38 -1.93
C LEU A 229 -12.76 16.76 -1.02
N LEU A 230 -13.69 16.02 -1.60
CA LEU A 230 -14.65 15.21 -0.85
C LEU A 230 -14.25 13.74 -0.89
N TRP A 231 -14.37 13.04 0.24
CA TRP A 231 -14.29 11.58 0.24
C TRP A 231 -15.50 10.97 -0.46
N TYR A 232 -15.25 9.96 -1.29
CA TYR A 232 -16.27 9.30 -2.11
C TYR A 232 -15.91 7.83 -2.39
N ALA A 233 -16.82 6.91 -2.07
CA ALA A 233 -16.70 5.48 -2.39
C ALA A 233 -17.75 5.06 -3.46
N PRO A 234 -17.44 5.18 -4.76
CA PRO A 234 -18.42 5.11 -5.84
C PRO A 234 -19.11 3.75 -6.04
N LEU A 235 -18.45 2.65 -5.67
CA LEU A 235 -18.98 1.29 -5.88
C LEU A 235 -19.61 0.66 -4.64
N CYS A 236 -19.53 1.34 -3.49
CA CYS A 236 -20.05 0.82 -2.24
C CYS A 236 -21.47 1.37 -1.99
N ALA A 237 -22.36 0.48 -1.53
CA ALA A 237 -23.68 0.87 -1.05
C ALA A 237 -24.03 0.10 0.22
N ALA A 238 -24.44 0.79 1.27
CA ALA A 238 -24.92 0.19 2.50
C ALA A 238 -26.37 -0.30 2.33
N PRO A 239 -26.78 -1.44 2.95
CA PRO A 239 -28.12 -2.00 2.75
C PRO A 239 -29.29 -1.05 3.05
N ALA A 240 -29.11 -0.09 3.97
CA ALA A 240 -30.14 0.88 4.33
C ALA A 240 -30.28 2.03 3.30
N SER A 241 -29.26 2.28 2.47
CA SER A 241 -29.21 3.40 1.51
C SER A 241 -30.26 3.29 0.40
N GLN A 242 -30.68 4.43 -0.14
CA GLN A 242 -31.52 4.52 -1.32
C GLN A 242 -30.77 4.01 -2.56
N ALA A 243 -29.49 4.33 -2.67
CA ALA A 243 -28.60 3.81 -3.72
C ALA A 243 -28.62 2.28 -3.76
N TYR A 244 -28.52 1.60 -2.61
CA TYR A 244 -28.66 0.14 -2.54
C TYR A 244 -30.02 -0.32 -3.08
N ARG A 245 -31.12 0.30 -2.66
CA ARG A 245 -32.46 -0.08 -3.12
C ARG A 245 -32.62 0.09 -4.63
N ALA A 246 -32.08 1.17 -5.19
CA ALA A 246 -32.14 1.47 -6.61
C ALA A 246 -31.23 0.56 -7.45
N MET A 247 -30.05 0.24 -6.92
CA MET A 247 -28.98 -0.42 -7.67
C MET A 247 -28.78 -1.89 -7.31
N ARG A 248 -29.57 -2.48 -6.41
CA ARG A 248 -29.39 -3.86 -5.93
C ARG A 248 -29.33 -4.94 -7.02
N ARG A 249 -29.94 -4.71 -8.19
CA ARG A 249 -29.87 -5.62 -9.35
C ARG A 249 -28.48 -5.69 -9.99
N PHE A 250 -27.65 -4.70 -9.73
CA PHE A 250 -26.30 -4.54 -10.26
C PHE A 250 -25.20 -4.96 -9.27
N LEU A 251 -25.56 -5.63 -8.18
CA LEU A 251 -24.60 -6.04 -7.16
C LEU A 251 -23.78 -7.24 -7.62
N ILE A 252 -22.55 -7.33 -7.11
CA ILE A 252 -21.66 -8.44 -7.39
C ILE A 252 -22.18 -9.73 -6.75
N HIS A 253 -22.17 -10.81 -7.55
CA HIS A 253 -22.35 -12.18 -7.08
C HIS A 253 -21.06 -12.97 -7.33
N ASP A 254 -20.66 -13.79 -6.36
CA ASP A 254 -19.47 -14.64 -6.47
C ASP A 254 -19.69 -15.88 -7.34
N ALA A 255 -18.67 -16.71 -7.52
CA ALA A 255 -18.73 -17.91 -8.33
C ALA A 255 -19.78 -18.96 -7.89
N SER A 256 -20.29 -18.88 -6.66
CA SER A 256 -21.39 -19.73 -6.18
C SER A 256 -22.78 -19.17 -6.55
N GLY A 257 -22.83 -17.95 -7.07
CA GLY A 257 -24.04 -17.19 -7.35
C GLY A 257 -24.58 -16.43 -6.14
N GLU A 258 -23.83 -16.38 -5.03
CA GLU A 258 -24.23 -15.67 -3.82
C GLU A 258 -23.83 -14.20 -3.87
N PHE A 259 -24.70 -13.34 -3.32
CA PHE A 259 -24.43 -11.90 -3.20
C PHE A 259 -23.24 -11.63 -2.28
N MET A 260 -22.36 -10.73 -2.71
CA MET A 260 -21.14 -10.38 -1.97
C MET A 260 -21.28 -9.08 -1.18
N SER A 261 -20.92 -9.16 0.10
CA SER A 261 -20.74 -8.01 0.98
C SER A 261 -19.36 -8.04 1.64
N VAL A 262 -18.69 -6.90 1.69
CA VAL A 262 -17.38 -6.74 2.34
C VAL A 262 -17.52 -5.62 3.38
N ASN A 263 -17.18 -5.91 4.64
CA ASN A 263 -17.37 -5.01 5.77
C ASN A 263 -18.82 -4.48 5.92
N GLY A 264 -19.82 -5.29 5.55
CA GLY A 264 -21.23 -4.89 5.58
C GLY A 264 -21.67 -4.01 4.42
N LEU A 265 -20.78 -3.70 3.46
CA LEU A 265 -21.10 -2.91 2.26
C LEU A 265 -21.35 -3.82 1.06
N ALA A 266 -22.45 -3.57 0.36
CA ALA A 266 -22.73 -4.16 -0.93
C ALA A 266 -21.83 -3.51 -1.99
N GLN A 267 -21.35 -4.31 -2.96
CA GLN A 267 -20.47 -3.83 -4.03
C GLN A 267 -21.20 -3.83 -5.37
N LEU A 268 -21.22 -2.69 -6.04
CA LEU A 268 -21.74 -2.56 -7.41
C LEU A 268 -20.77 -3.21 -8.40
N CYS A 269 -21.32 -3.88 -9.42
CA CYS A 269 -20.54 -4.60 -10.42
C CYS A 269 -19.81 -3.63 -11.37
N PRO A 270 -18.47 -3.56 -11.36
CA PRO A 270 -17.72 -2.68 -12.25
C PRO A 270 -17.80 -3.11 -13.73
N SER A 271 -18.12 -4.39 -13.99
CA SER A 271 -18.31 -4.92 -15.35
C SER A 271 -19.66 -4.54 -15.98
N CYS A 272 -20.55 -3.89 -15.22
CA CYS A 272 -21.86 -3.46 -15.68
C CYS A 272 -21.76 -2.02 -16.26
N PRO A 273 -22.05 -1.81 -17.55
CA PRO A 273 -22.02 -0.49 -18.16
C PRO A 273 -22.91 0.54 -17.44
N GLU A 274 -24.07 0.13 -16.93
CA GLU A 274 -24.99 1.00 -16.19
C GLU A 274 -24.43 1.46 -14.85
N VAL A 275 -23.64 0.61 -14.17
CA VAL A 275 -22.92 1.01 -12.95
C VAL A 275 -21.87 2.07 -13.30
N ARG A 276 -21.14 1.90 -14.40
CA ARG A 276 -20.16 2.89 -14.85
C ARG A 276 -20.82 4.23 -15.21
N GLN A 277 -21.96 4.20 -15.89
CA GLN A 277 -22.74 5.41 -16.17
C GLN A 277 -23.21 6.09 -14.88
N TYR A 278 -23.73 5.33 -13.92
CA TYR A 278 -24.09 5.83 -12.60
C TYR A 278 -22.92 6.53 -11.90
N VAL A 279 -21.74 5.90 -11.87
CA VAL A 279 -20.54 6.50 -11.24
C VAL A 279 -20.13 7.80 -11.94
N ALA A 280 -20.17 7.85 -13.26
CA ALA A 280 -19.86 9.06 -14.02
C ALA A 280 -20.87 10.19 -13.71
N ASP A 281 -22.17 9.89 -13.75
CA ASP A 281 -23.22 10.86 -13.50
C ASP A 281 -23.19 11.38 -12.06
N GLU A 282 -22.98 10.48 -11.09
CA GLU A 282 -22.89 10.84 -9.68
C GLU A 282 -21.64 11.67 -9.38
N SER A 283 -20.49 11.31 -9.94
CA SER A 283 -19.25 12.11 -9.83
C SER A 283 -19.46 13.53 -10.39
N ALA A 284 -20.07 13.65 -11.56
CA ALA A 284 -20.37 14.94 -12.17
C ALA A 284 -21.41 15.73 -11.39
N ARG A 285 -22.45 15.08 -10.86
CA ARG A 285 -23.48 15.68 -10.00
C ARG A 285 -22.84 16.27 -8.75
N LEU A 286 -22.09 15.47 -8.00
CA LEU A 286 -21.42 15.88 -6.77
C LEU A 286 -20.50 17.08 -6.99
N MET A 287 -19.68 17.10 -8.04
CA MET A 287 -18.83 18.25 -8.34
C MET A 287 -19.63 19.51 -8.71
N ARG A 288 -20.71 19.39 -9.48
CA ARG A 288 -21.55 20.56 -9.86
C ARG A 288 -22.32 21.13 -8.68
N GLU A 289 -22.87 20.26 -7.84
CA GLU A 289 -23.70 20.66 -6.71
C GLU A 289 -22.86 21.29 -5.60
N THR A 290 -21.74 20.66 -5.25
CA THR A 290 -20.88 21.09 -4.12
C THR A 290 -19.84 22.12 -4.52
N GLY A 291 -19.40 22.15 -5.78
CA GLY A 291 -18.30 23.01 -6.24
C GLY A 291 -16.90 22.51 -5.87
N ALA A 292 -16.77 21.33 -5.25
CA ALA A 292 -15.49 20.75 -4.84
C ALA A 292 -14.48 20.65 -6.00
N ASP A 293 -13.19 20.75 -5.68
CA ASP A 293 -12.08 20.68 -6.65
C ASP A 293 -11.81 19.25 -7.14
N GLY A 294 -12.36 18.27 -6.43
CA GLY A 294 -12.42 16.87 -6.85
C GLY A 294 -12.60 15.94 -5.66
N PHE A 295 -11.99 14.76 -5.71
CA PHE A 295 -12.29 13.68 -4.78
C PHE A 295 -11.06 13.03 -4.16
N LYS A 296 -11.23 12.56 -2.92
CA LYS A 296 -10.51 11.41 -2.39
C LYS A 296 -11.37 10.19 -2.68
N VAL A 297 -10.95 9.36 -3.63
CA VAL A 297 -11.72 8.16 -4.00
C VAL A 297 -11.30 7.02 -3.08
N ASP A 298 -12.26 6.29 -2.51
CA ASP A 298 -11.99 5.21 -1.56
C ASP A 298 -12.72 3.89 -1.84
N LEU A 299 -12.27 2.84 -1.16
CA LEU A 299 -12.90 1.53 -1.05
C LEU A 299 -12.95 0.65 -2.31
N PHE A 300 -12.20 0.94 -3.37
CA PHE A 300 -12.00 -0.07 -4.44
C PHE A 300 -11.29 -1.34 -3.94
N ASN A 301 -10.58 -1.26 -2.81
CA ASN A 301 -10.03 -2.43 -2.11
C ASN A 301 -11.11 -3.31 -1.44
N CYS A 302 -12.39 -2.93 -1.47
CA CYS A 302 -13.53 -3.75 -1.03
C CYS A 302 -14.11 -4.62 -2.16
N LEU A 303 -13.65 -4.45 -3.41
CA LEU A 303 -14.06 -5.33 -4.50
C LEU A 303 -13.58 -6.77 -4.23
N PRO A 304 -14.48 -7.78 -4.34
CA PRO A 304 -14.12 -9.16 -4.14
C PRO A 304 -13.18 -9.65 -5.27
N PRO A 305 -12.37 -10.69 -5.01
CA PRO A 305 -11.55 -11.30 -6.05
C PRO A 305 -12.40 -12.10 -7.04
N GLY A 306 -12.11 -11.97 -8.33
CA GLY A 306 -12.81 -12.68 -9.40
C GLY A 306 -13.97 -11.90 -10.02
N PRO A 307 -14.47 -12.37 -11.19
CA PRO A 307 -15.56 -11.69 -11.89
C PRO A 307 -16.91 -11.93 -11.22
N CYS A 308 -17.82 -10.96 -11.40
CA CYS A 308 -19.23 -11.14 -11.09
C CYS A 308 -19.87 -12.16 -12.05
N VAL A 309 -20.73 -13.03 -11.52
CA VAL A 309 -21.47 -14.05 -12.31
C VAL A 309 -22.99 -13.85 -12.28
N SER A 310 -23.45 -12.71 -11.77
CA SER A 310 -24.87 -12.42 -11.67
C SER A 310 -25.52 -12.47 -13.05
N THR A 311 -26.73 -13.04 -13.14
CA THR A 311 -27.52 -13.04 -14.37
C THR A 311 -28.56 -11.91 -14.39
N ALA A 312 -28.57 -11.06 -13.36
CA ALA A 312 -29.52 -9.95 -13.23
C ALA A 312 -29.12 -8.68 -14.00
N HIS A 313 -27.89 -8.63 -14.52
CA HIS A 313 -27.35 -7.52 -15.30
C HIS A 313 -26.28 -7.99 -16.28
N ASP A 314 -26.00 -7.15 -17.28
CA ASP A 314 -25.03 -7.45 -18.32
C ASP A 314 -23.60 -7.17 -17.86
N HIS A 315 -22.68 -7.97 -18.38
CA HIS A 315 -21.24 -7.86 -18.15
C HIS A 315 -20.55 -7.67 -19.49
N ASP A 316 -19.89 -6.54 -19.69
CA ASP A 316 -19.16 -6.29 -20.94
C ASP A 316 -17.67 -6.67 -20.86
N THR A 317 -17.17 -6.90 -19.65
CA THR A 317 -15.87 -7.54 -19.39
C THR A 317 -15.98 -8.64 -18.34
N SER A 318 -15.14 -9.65 -18.50
CA SER A 318 -14.98 -10.77 -17.56
C SER A 318 -13.72 -10.63 -16.70
N ASP A 319 -12.96 -9.56 -16.88
CA ASP A 319 -11.76 -9.26 -16.09
C ASP A 319 -12.04 -8.10 -15.13
N SER A 320 -11.85 -8.35 -13.84
CA SER A 320 -12.14 -7.38 -12.79
C SER A 320 -11.18 -6.18 -12.78
N VAL A 321 -9.95 -6.35 -13.28
CA VAL A 321 -8.96 -5.28 -13.42
C VAL A 321 -9.40 -4.31 -14.52
N GLU A 322 -9.77 -4.85 -15.68
CA GLU A 322 -10.31 -4.07 -16.80
C GLU A 322 -11.62 -3.38 -16.40
N ALA A 323 -12.47 -4.07 -15.64
CA ALA A 323 -13.72 -3.50 -15.12
C ALA A 323 -13.46 -2.29 -14.21
N LEU A 324 -12.53 -2.41 -13.25
CA LEU A 324 -12.17 -1.30 -12.36
C LEU A 324 -11.51 -0.16 -13.13
N GLU A 325 -10.61 -0.46 -14.06
CA GLU A 325 -10.02 0.56 -14.94
C GLU A 325 -11.11 1.33 -15.70
N ALA A 326 -12.11 0.65 -16.25
CA ALA A 326 -13.22 1.28 -16.94
C ALA A 326 -14.05 2.20 -16.01
N VAL A 327 -14.29 1.79 -14.76
CA VAL A 327 -14.95 2.65 -13.74
C VAL A 327 -14.10 3.89 -13.46
N MET A 328 -12.81 3.73 -13.21
CA MET A 328 -11.91 4.86 -12.91
C MET A 328 -11.78 5.81 -14.10
N ALA A 329 -11.78 5.28 -15.33
CA ALA A 329 -11.75 6.07 -16.55
C ALA A 329 -12.98 6.94 -16.70
N VAL A 330 -14.20 6.39 -16.57
CA VAL A 330 -15.43 7.19 -16.70
C VAL A 330 -15.57 8.20 -15.56
N GLN A 331 -15.14 7.86 -14.34
CA GLN A 331 -15.10 8.79 -13.22
C GLN A 331 -14.15 9.96 -13.51
N TRP A 332 -12.94 9.66 -13.97
CA TRP A 332 -11.92 10.66 -14.29
C TRP A 332 -12.37 11.61 -15.40
N GLU A 333 -12.94 11.08 -16.49
CA GLU A 333 -13.48 11.90 -17.59
C GLU A 333 -14.67 12.75 -17.13
N ALA A 334 -15.57 12.20 -16.30
CA ALA A 334 -16.67 12.96 -15.73
C ALA A 334 -16.19 14.13 -14.86
N MET A 335 -15.21 13.89 -13.99
CA MET A 335 -14.61 14.95 -13.16
C MET A 335 -13.97 16.04 -14.01
N ARG A 336 -13.18 15.65 -15.02
CA ARG A 336 -12.47 16.60 -15.89
C ARG A 336 -13.38 17.34 -16.86
N GLY A 337 -14.52 16.76 -17.21
CA GLY A 337 -15.59 17.42 -17.94
C GLY A 337 -16.24 18.56 -17.15
N ILE A 338 -16.23 18.49 -15.81
CA ILE A 338 -16.66 19.61 -14.95
C ILE A 338 -15.52 20.60 -14.73
N ARG A 339 -14.32 20.10 -14.42
CA ARG A 339 -13.14 20.91 -14.11
C ARG A 339 -11.90 20.28 -14.75
N PRO A 340 -11.33 20.88 -15.82
CA PRO A 340 -10.16 20.31 -16.51
C PRO A 340 -8.93 20.07 -15.63
N ASP A 341 -8.79 20.85 -14.55
CA ASP A 341 -7.78 20.80 -13.49
C ASP A 341 -8.28 20.11 -12.20
N ALA A 342 -9.23 19.18 -12.32
CA ALA A 342 -9.73 18.41 -11.17
C ALA A 342 -8.62 17.63 -10.46
N LEU A 343 -8.71 17.59 -9.13
CA LEU A 343 -7.82 16.82 -8.26
C LEU A 343 -8.45 15.49 -7.89
N CYS A 344 -7.68 14.42 -7.90
CA CYS A 344 -8.13 13.09 -7.51
C CYS A 344 -7.03 12.39 -6.70
N GLU A 345 -7.31 12.15 -5.42
CA GLU A 345 -6.45 11.36 -4.55
C GLU A 345 -6.91 9.90 -4.56
N LEU A 346 -6.02 9.01 -5.00
CA LEU A 346 -6.19 7.56 -4.91
C LEU A 346 -5.47 7.02 -3.67
N LYS A 347 -5.85 5.84 -3.19
CA LYS A 347 -5.10 5.11 -2.16
C LYS A 347 -4.16 4.10 -2.79
N GLN A 348 -3.07 3.82 -2.08
CA GLN A 348 -2.02 2.88 -2.48
C GLN A 348 -2.53 1.54 -3.05
N ASP A 349 -3.59 0.96 -2.47
CA ASP A 349 -4.13 -0.35 -2.87
C ASP A 349 -4.44 -0.39 -4.39
N TYR A 350 -5.09 0.66 -4.90
CA TYR A 350 -5.52 0.81 -6.30
C TYR A 350 -4.81 1.96 -7.04
N GLY A 351 -3.83 2.62 -6.42
CA GLY A 351 -2.97 3.64 -7.02
C GLY A 351 -1.72 3.06 -7.69
N ASN A 352 -1.83 1.90 -8.34
CA ASN A 352 -0.71 1.24 -9.03
C ASN A 352 -0.34 1.98 -10.34
N VAL A 353 0.75 1.58 -10.99
CA VAL A 353 1.26 2.25 -12.20
C VAL A 353 0.24 2.34 -13.35
N ARG A 354 -0.74 1.43 -13.43
CA ARG A 354 -1.78 1.43 -14.46
C ARG A 354 -2.92 2.36 -14.11
N LEU A 355 -3.45 2.23 -12.90
CA LEU A 355 -4.65 2.94 -12.44
C LEU A 355 -4.34 4.36 -11.96
N ALA A 356 -3.09 4.66 -11.59
CA ALA A 356 -2.66 6.01 -11.21
C ALA A 356 -2.80 7.04 -12.34
N ARG A 357 -3.06 6.64 -13.58
CA ARG A 357 -3.37 7.60 -14.66
C ARG A 357 -4.70 8.34 -14.46
N TYR A 358 -5.57 7.82 -13.59
CA TYR A 358 -6.89 8.38 -13.25
C TYR A 358 -6.89 9.11 -11.90
N GLY A 359 -5.71 9.49 -11.40
CA GLY A 359 -5.53 10.20 -10.13
C GLY A 359 -4.34 11.15 -10.17
N THR A 360 -4.47 12.35 -9.61
CA THR A 360 -3.38 13.35 -9.56
C THR A 360 -2.33 13.03 -8.50
N MET A 361 -2.68 12.26 -7.48
CA MET A 361 -1.78 11.78 -6.43
C MET A 361 -2.22 10.42 -5.91
N VAL A 362 -1.28 9.72 -5.27
CA VAL A 362 -1.56 8.48 -4.53
C VAL A 362 -1.15 8.64 -3.07
N ARG A 363 -2.09 8.44 -2.16
CA ARG A 363 -1.90 8.41 -0.71
C ARG A 363 -1.36 7.06 -0.28
N ALA A 364 -0.38 7.05 0.62
CA ALA A 364 0.02 5.84 1.32
C ALA A 364 -1.16 5.20 2.08
N GLY A 365 -1.17 3.89 2.24
CA GLY A 365 -2.23 3.23 3.00
C GLY A 365 -2.28 3.68 4.47
N ASP A 366 -3.42 3.49 5.12
CA ASP A 366 -3.72 3.93 6.49
C ASP A 366 -2.65 3.52 7.53
N THR A 367 -1.99 4.52 8.13
CA THR A 367 -0.85 4.53 9.07
C THR A 367 -0.80 5.80 9.93
N ALA A 368 -1.94 6.43 10.22
CA ALA A 368 -2.03 7.74 10.87
C ALA A 368 -1.11 7.93 12.10
N TYR A 369 -0.93 6.88 12.91
CA TYR A 369 -0.12 6.90 14.13
C TYR A 369 1.28 6.27 14.00
N ASP A 370 1.64 5.77 12.81
CA ASP A 370 2.90 5.07 12.54
C ASP A 370 3.65 5.72 11.37
N VAL A 371 4.43 6.74 11.69
CA VAL A 371 5.26 7.50 10.74
C VAL A 371 6.25 6.59 10.00
N ASP A 372 6.79 5.58 10.68
CA ASP A 372 7.83 4.74 10.07
C ASP A 372 7.20 3.84 9.00
N THR A 373 6.04 3.26 9.25
CA THR A 373 5.30 2.52 8.21
C THR A 373 4.83 3.44 7.09
N ASN A 374 4.32 4.64 7.43
CA ASN A 374 3.90 5.65 6.43
C ASN A 374 5.04 5.97 5.46
N CYS A 375 6.25 6.24 5.98
CA CYS A 375 7.43 6.50 5.16
C CYS A 375 7.76 5.34 4.22
N ARG A 376 7.79 4.11 4.76
CA ARG A 376 8.10 2.92 3.95
C ARG A 376 7.08 2.70 2.83
N ARG A 377 5.79 2.96 3.08
CA ARG A 377 4.71 2.92 2.09
C ARG A 377 4.86 4.00 1.03
N CYS A 378 5.24 5.21 1.44
CA CYS A 378 5.46 6.31 0.51
C CYS A 378 6.65 6.05 -0.42
N PHE A 379 7.79 5.58 0.11
CA PHE A 379 8.96 5.25 -0.73
C PHE A 379 8.65 4.18 -1.76
N HIS A 380 7.89 3.16 -1.35
CA HIS A 380 7.41 2.14 -2.28
C HIS A 380 6.55 2.76 -3.40
N THR A 381 5.55 3.54 -3.02
CA THR A 381 4.61 4.18 -3.96
C THR A 381 5.33 5.19 -4.86
N GLY A 382 6.35 5.88 -4.35
CA GLY A 382 7.15 6.88 -5.08
C GLY A 382 8.07 6.29 -6.14
N ALA A 383 8.26 4.96 -6.18
CA ALA A 383 8.85 4.27 -7.31
C ALA A 383 7.87 4.11 -8.49
N CYS A 384 6.57 4.26 -8.22
CA CYS A 384 5.48 3.92 -9.15
C CYS A 384 4.83 5.14 -9.78
N VAL A 385 4.64 6.20 -8.99
CA VAL A 385 3.85 7.39 -9.37
C VAL A 385 4.61 8.69 -9.07
N PRO A 386 4.30 9.79 -9.79
CA PRO A 386 5.05 11.05 -9.67
C PRO A 386 4.76 11.81 -8.37
N CYS A 387 3.54 11.73 -7.84
CA CYS A 387 3.16 12.42 -6.61
C CYS A 387 2.60 11.42 -5.59
N VAL A 388 3.20 11.41 -4.41
CA VAL A 388 2.80 10.57 -3.28
C VAL A 388 2.45 11.44 -2.10
N HIS A 389 1.23 11.28 -1.63
CA HIS A 389 0.80 11.82 -0.35
C HIS A 389 1.19 10.85 0.76
N ASN A 390 1.66 11.39 1.87
CA ASN A 390 1.72 10.60 3.09
C ASN A 390 0.30 10.15 3.48
N ASP A 391 0.19 9.16 4.36
CA ASP A 391 -1.07 9.01 5.08
C ASP A 391 -1.24 10.16 6.09
N TYR A 392 -2.49 10.45 6.49
CA TYR A 392 -2.84 11.54 7.39
C TYR A 392 -2.22 11.33 8.77
N PHE A 393 -1.03 11.90 8.97
CA PHE A 393 -0.27 11.71 10.19
C PHE A 393 -0.91 12.47 11.35
N VAL A 394 -0.94 11.81 12.51
CA VAL A 394 -1.43 12.35 13.77
C VAL A 394 -0.31 12.33 14.80
N THR A 395 0.15 13.50 15.23
CA THR A 395 1.06 13.64 16.37
C THR A 395 0.31 13.49 17.68
N SER A 396 0.94 12.87 18.70
CA SER A 396 0.43 12.93 20.07
C SER A 396 0.62 14.32 20.68
N ASP A 397 -0.39 14.83 21.37
CA ASP A 397 -0.30 16.09 22.12
C ASP A 397 0.74 16.06 23.25
N LEU A 398 1.12 14.85 23.69
CA LEU A 398 2.16 14.63 24.70
C LEU A 398 3.58 14.60 24.10
N ALA A 399 3.71 14.61 22.77
CA ALA A 399 5.00 14.60 22.11
C ALA A 399 5.78 15.89 22.46
N SER A 400 7.09 15.77 22.61
CA SER A 400 7.92 16.97 22.67
C SER A 400 7.94 17.67 21.31
N PRO A 401 8.15 19.00 21.24
CA PRO A 401 8.34 19.70 19.97
C PRO A 401 9.45 19.08 19.10
N GLN A 402 10.48 18.51 19.72
CA GLN A 402 11.55 17.78 19.01
C GLN A 402 11.05 16.49 18.37
N ALA A 403 10.18 15.72 19.04
CA ALA A 403 9.59 14.52 18.47
C ALA A 403 8.68 14.86 17.28
N VAL A 404 7.90 15.94 17.38
CA VAL A 404 7.09 16.46 16.25
C VAL A 404 7.98 16.88 15.09
N ALA A 405 9.08 17.60 15.34
CA ALA A 405 10.03 17.98 14.31
C ALA A 405 10.65 16.76 13.61
N LEU A 406 11.01 15.72 14.36
CA LEU A 406 11.53 14.47 13.79
C LEU A 406 10.48 13.73 12.96
N ALA A 407 9.20 13.79 13.33
CA ALA A 407 8.12 13.24 12.50
C ALA A 407 7.96 14.04 11.20
N MET A 408 7.98 15.38 11.28
CA MET A 408 7.94 16.26 10.10
C MET A 408 9.06 15.96 9.10
N VAL A 409 10.31 15.81 9.57
CA VAL A 409 11.45 15.45 8.70
C VAL A 409 11.21 14.14 7.97
N ARG A 410 10.69 13.12 8.66
CA ARG A 410 10.37 11.81 8.05
C ARG A 410 9.29 11.95 6.98
N MET A 411 8.21 12.67 7.29
CA MET A 411 7.08 12.87 6.39
C MET A 411 7.51 13.61 5.11
N LEU A 412 8.23 14.72 5.25
CA LEU A 412 8.78 15.51 4.14
C LEU A 412 9.74 14.69 3.26
N ALA A 413 10.60 13.88 3.88
CA ALA A 413 11.50 13.00 3.15
C ALA A 413 10.73 11.95 2.32
N ALA A 414 9.56 11.52 2.79
CA ALA A 414 8.82 10.42 2.19
C ALA A 414 7.79 10.85 1.11
N GLY A 415 7.10 11.97 1.30
CA GLY A 415 6.02 12.41 0.40
C GLY A 415 5.55 13.84 0.66
N VAL A 416 4.40 14.20 0.08
CA VAL A 416 3.69 15.45 0.39
C VAL A 416 3.06 15.30 1.77
N THR A 417 3.32 16.25 2.65
CA THR A 417 2.89 16.14 4.05
C THR A 417 1.39 16.32 4.19
N THR A 418 0.76 15.34 4.82
CA THR A 418 -0.68 15.29 5.05
C THR A 418 -0.96 15.05 6.54
N PHE A 419 -1.91 15.79 7.11
CA PHE A 419 -2.23 15.77 8.54
C PHE A 419 -3.66 15.36 8.82
N GLY A 420 -3.86 14.77 9.99
CA GLY A 420 -5.19 14.46 10.52
C GLY A 420 -5.41 14.91 11.97
N ASN A 421 -4.51 15.72 12.54
CA ASN A 421 -4.70 16.31 13.86
C ASN A 421 -5.83 17.35 13.89
N ASP A 422 -6.43 17.56 15.05
CA ASP A 422 -7.18 18.78 15.35
C ASP A 422 -6.21 19.97 15.47
N LEU A 423 -6.25 20.90 14.53
CA LEU A 423 -5.37 22.06 14.51
C LEU A 423 -5.77 23.12 15.53
N GLU A 424 -7.03 23.10 15.99
CA GLU A 424 -7.55 24.04 16.98
C GLU A 424 -7.00 23.72 18.37
N THR A 425 -7.02 22.43 18.72
CA THR A 425 -6.53 21.93 20.01
C THR A 425 -5.04 21.57 20.01
N MET A 426 -4.41 21.49 18.83
CA MET A 426 -2.97 21.26 18.72
C MET A 426 -2.15 22.24 19.58
N PRO A 427 -1.23 21.74 20.43
CA PRO A 427 -0.39 22.58 21.27
C PRO A 427 0.33 23.68 20.46
N ALA A 428 0.38 24.90 21.01
CA ALA A 428 0.99 26.05 20.31
C ALA A 428 2.45 25.78 19.88
N ALA A 429 3.22 25.07 20.70
CA ALA A 429 4.58 24.67 20.36
C ALA A 429 4.64 23.69 19.18
N HIS A 430 3.66 22.80 19.04
CA HIS A 430 3.56 21.89 17.88
C HIS A 430 3.17 22.66 16.63
N ARG A 431 2.18 23.55 16.72
CA ARG A 431 1.80 24.44 15.61
C ARG A 431 2.97 25.26 15.09
N LEU A 432 3.80 25.80 15.99
CA LEU A 432 5.02 26.53 15.60
C LEU A 432 5.98 25.63 14.82
N VAL A 433 6.26 24.42 15.32
CA VAL A 433 7.16 23.47 14.65
C VAL A 433 6.62 23.05 13.28
N VAL A 434 5.35 22.68 13.21
CA VAL A 434 4.68 22.28 11.96
C VAL A 434 4.72 23.44 10.96
N GLY A 435 4.31 24.64 11.39
CA GLY A 435 4.30 25.83 10.52
C GLY A 435 5.69 26.19 9.99
N GLN A 436 6.75 26.04 10.79
CA GLN A 436 8.13 26.27 10.32
C GLN A 436 8.56 25.24 9.26
N TRP A 437 8.27 23.96 9.48
CA TRP A 437 8.60 22.89 8.51
C TRP A 437 7.78 23.00 7.23
N LEU A 438 6.49 23.33 7.31
CA LEU A 438 5.66 23.57 6.14
C LEU A 438 6.05 24.85 5.40
N GLY A 439 6.44 25.91 6.12
CA GLY A 439 7.02 27.10 5.52
C GLY A 439 8.29 26.78 4.73
N PHE A 440 9.19 25.97 5.31
CA PHE A 440 10.38 25.46 4.63
C PHE A 440 10.02 24.61 3.40
N TYR A 441 9.06 23.69 3.53
CA TYR A 441 8.57 22.87 2.42
C TYR A 441 8.06 23.74 1.27
N ARG A 442 7.17 24.71 1.55
CA ARG A 442 6.59 25.58 0.53
C ARG A 442 7.64 26.43 -0.19
N ALA A 443 8.63 26.94 0.55
CA ALA A 443 9.73 27.72 -0.03
C ALA A 443 10.64 26.87 -0.95
N HIS A 444 10.59 25.54 -0.82
CA HIS A 444 11.45 24.60 -1.52
C HIS A 444 10.65 23.46 -2.17
N ILE A 445 9.42 23.72 -2.61
CA ILE A 445 8.51 22.67 -3.09
C ILE A 445 9.09 21.87 -4.26
N ASP A 446 9.79 22.54 -5.18
CA ASP A 446 10.46 21.90 -6.32
C ASP A 446 11.55 20.91 -5.88
N MET A 447 12.27 21.23 -4.80
CA MET A 447 13.28 20.34 -4.21
C MET A 447 12.64 19.06 -3.64
N PHE A 448 11.43 19.15 -3.09
CA PHE A 448 10.70 17.98 -2.57
C PHE A 448 9.87 17.25 -3.62
N ALA A 449 9.56 17.91 -4.73
CA ALA A 449 8.92 17.30 -5.90
C ALA A 449 9.91 16.48 -6.73
N ALA A 450 11.22 16.78 -6.63
CA ALA A 450 12.26 16.02 -7.31
C ALA A 450 12.27 14.52 -6.90
N PRO A 451 12.73 13.62 -7.78
CA PRO A 451 12.85 12.20 -7.48
C PRO A 451 13.68 11.92 -6.21
N ARG A 452 13.20 10.98 -5.40
CA ARG A 452 13.87 10.54 -4.15
C ARG A 452 14.79 9.36 -4.44
N GLU A 453 16.00 9.37 -3.90
CA GLU A 453 16.98 8.30 -4.09
C GLU A 453 17.46 7.69 -2.78
N PRO A 454 17.41 6.35 -2.61
CA PRO A 454 17.96 5.71 -1.44
C PRO A 454 19.50 5.76 -1.46
N GLN A 455 20.10 6.16 -0.34
CA GLN A 455 21.55 6.25 -0.14
C GLN A 455 22.14 4.99 0.54
N ALA A 456 21.28 4.14 1.09
CA ALA A 456 21.65 2.90 1.76
C ALA A 456 20.77 1.74 1.28
N ASN A 457 21.34 0.52 1.25
CA ASN A 457 20.65 -0.68 0.77
C ASN A 457 19.45 -1.07 1.63
N ASP A 458 19.54 -0.83 2.94
CA ASP A 458 18.48 -1.06 3.93
C ASP A 458 17.39 0.04 3.91
N MET A 459 17.45 0.96 2.95
CA MET A 459 16.59 2.15 2.79
C MET A 459 16.69 3.15 3.95
N SER A 460 17.64 3.00 4.89
CA SER A 460 17.73 3.87 6.07
C SER A 460 18.15 5.29 5.80
N CYS A 461 18.48 5.65 4.56
CA CYS A 461 18.88 7.00 4.21
C CYS A 461 18.35 7.34 2.84
N TRP A 462 17.78 8.54 2.72
CA TRP A 462 17.16 9.03 1.49
C TRP A 462 17.70 10.40 1.13
N GLN A 463 17.82 10.65 -0.15
CA GLN A 463 18.15 11.94 -0.72
C GLN A 463 17.00 12.41 -1.60
N GLY A 464 16.80 13.72 -1.68
CA GLY A 464 16.02 14.36 -2.75
C GLY A 464 16.60 15.71 -3.11
N GLY A 465 15.90 16.43 -3.98
CA GLY A 465 16.38 17.68 -4.58
C GLY A 465 17.13 17.47 -5.89
N ASP A 466 17.83 18.51 -6.33
CA ASP A 466 18.51 18.58 -7.62
C ASP A 466 20.00 18.97 -7.48
N ALA A 467 20.63 19.34 -8.60
CA ALA A 467 22.03 19.74 -8.62
C ALA A 467 22.30 21.08 -7.91
N GLY A 468 21.28 21.91 -7.69
CA GLY A 468 21.38 23.18 -7.00
C GLY A 468 21.25 23.01 -5.49
N ILE A 469 20.20 22.30 -5.04
CA ILE A 469 19.94 22.06 -3.61
C ILE A 469 19.45 20.62 -3.43
N ALA A 470 20.12 19.88 -2.54
CA ALA A 470 19.76 18.53 -2.16
C ALA A 470 19.62 18.41 -0.64
N TRP A 471 18.70 17.55 -0.21
CA TRP A 471 18.57 17.13 1.19
C TRP A 471 18.95 15.66 1.32
N VAL A 472 19.50 15.31 2.48
CA VAL A 472 19.76 13.91 2.86
C VAL A 472 19.15 13.68 4.23
N ALA A 473 18.23 12.73 4.31
CA ALA A 473 17.49 12.38 5.51
C ALA A 473 17.93 10.98 5.99
N PRO A 474 18.76 10.89 7.04
CA PRO A 474 18.96 9.64 7.75
C PRO A 474 17.69 9.28 8.53
N LEU A 475 17.10 8.15 8.17
CA LEU A 475 15.88 7.60 8.77
C LEU A 475 16.23 6.34 9.59
N TRP A 476 15.40 6.03 10.58
CA TRP A 476 15.59 4.86 11.45
C TRP A 476 17.00 4.82 12.08
N GLN A 477 17.59 3.63 12.24
CA GLN A 477 18.94 3.44 12.78
C GLN A 477 20.04 3.59 11.71
N CYS A 478 19.92 4.59 10.84
CA CYS A 478 20.92 4.86 9.80
C CYS A 478 22.33 4.94 10.41
N ARG A 479 23.23 4.08 9.92
CA ARG A 479 24.62 3.98 10.44
C ARG A 479 25.61 4.81 9.64
N GLU A 480 25.33 5.03 8.36
CA GLU A 480 26.21 5.73 7.43
C GLU A 480 25.37 6.63 6.54
N VAL A 481 25.82 7.88 6.38
CA VAL A 481 25.23 8.85 5.46
C VAL A 481 26.25 9.15 4.38
N ARG A 482 25.87 8.91 3.11
CA ARG A 482 26.65 9.32 1.96
C ARG A 482 26.16 10.69 1.53
N LEU A 483 27.00 11.70 1.69
CA LEU A 483 26.69 13.03 1.21
C LEU A 483 27.07 13.13 -0.28
N PRO A 484 26.21 13.71 -1.14
CA PRO A 484 26.57 13.95 -2.52
C PRO A 484 27.82 14.84 -2.57
N ALA A 485 28.77 14.48 -3.44
CA ALA A 485 29.98 15.27 -3.61
C ALA A 485 29.61 16.68 -4.11
N ALA A 486 30.06 17.72 -3.40
CA ALA A 486 29.88 19.10 -3.84
C ALA A 486 30.50 19.27 -5.24
N GLY A 487 29.64 19.36 -6.26
CA GLY A 487 30.04 19.76 -7.61
C GLY A 487 29.92 18.75 -8.76
N ARG A 488 29.48 17.49 -8.58
CA ARG A 488 29.21 16.59 -9.74
C ARG A 488 28.26 15.42 -9.42
N THR A 489 26.97 15.50 -9.78
CA THR A 489 26.10 14.31 -9.97
C THR A 489 24.86 14.60 -10.82
N GLY A 490 24.71 13.89 -11.97
CA GLY A 490 23.43 13.67 -12.68
C GLY A 490 23.30 14.26 -14.11
N PRO A 491 22.76 13.53 -15.11
CA PRO A 491 22.87 13.88 -16.51
C PRO A 491 22.02 15.10 -16.86
N ARG A 492 22.57 16.04 -17.63
CA ARG A 492 21.76 17.00 -18.37
C ARG A 492 20.98 16.19 -19.41
N ALA A 493 19.66 16.26 -19.37
CA ALA A 493 18.86 16.05 -20.55
C ALA A 493 19.21 17.19 -21.52
N ASP A 494 20.03 16.91 -22.53
CA ASP A 494 19.89 17.66 -23.76
C ASP A 494 18.56 17.21 -24.40
N GLY A 495 17.89 18.13 -25.10
CA GLY A 495 16.52 17.96 -25.60
C GLY A 495 16.32 16.88 -26.68
N GLN A 496 17.13 15.80 -26.67
CA GLN A 496 17.06 14.68 -27.60
C GLN A 496 17.27 13.29 -26.96
N GLY A 497 17.28 13.16 -25.63
CA GLY A 497 17.00 11.87 -24.97
C GLY A 497 17.99 10.73 -25.21
N ARG A 498 19.31 10.99 -25.23
CA ARG A 498 20.33 9.92 -25.19
C ARG A 498 21.28 10.08 -23.99
N VAL A 499 21.26 9.10 -23.08
CA VAL A 499 22.23 9.00 -21.98
C VAL A 499 23.43 8.17 -22.45
N GLN A 500 24.62 8.77 -22.53
CA GLN A 500 25.89 8.04 -22.67
C GLN A 500 26.63 7.95 -21.33
N PRO A 501 27.08 6.77 -20.87
CA PRO A 501 27.99 6.67 -19.75
C PRO A 501 29.45 6.86 -20.22
N ARG A 502 30.19 7.79 -19.61
CA ARG A 502 31.66 7.82 -19.70
C ARG A 502 32.27 6.97 -18.59
N LEU A 503 32.92 5.88 -18.97
CA LEU A 503 33.92 5.18 -18.16
C LEU A 503 35.19 6.05 -18.13
N ALA A 504 35.67 6.40 -16.93
CA ALA A 504 37.03 6.92 -16.75
C ALA A 504 37.85 5.86 -16.00
N GLN A 505 38.73 5.20 -16.74
CA GLN A 505 39.89 4.49 -16.19
C GLN A 505 40.83 5.52 -15.55
N GLY A 506 41.33 5.21 -14.35
CA GLY A 506 42.35 6.02 -13.68
C GLY A 506 43.20 5.13 -12.78
N GLY A 507 44.32 4.65 -13.33
CA GLY A 507 45.32 3.86 -12.64
C GLY A 507 46.18 4.67 -11.66
N LEU A 508 46.81 3.92 -10.77
CA LEU A 508 47.80 4.34 -9.78
C LEU A 508 48.97 5.15 -10.37
N GLN A 509 49.43 6.17 -9.63
CA GLN A 509 50.85 6.38 -9.31
C GLN A 509 51.02 7.45 -8.22
N GLY A 510 51.81 7.14 -7.20
CA GLY A 510 52.19 8.09 -6.14
C GLY A 510 53.51 8.79 -6.43
N SER A 511 53.78 9.93 -5.76
CA SER A 511 55.04 10.16 -5.04
C SER A 511 55.06 11.51 -4.28
N ARG A 512 55.57 11.41 -3.05
CA ARG A 512 56.53 12.28 -2.32
C ARG A 512 56.27 13.80 -2.13
N ARG A 513 56.07 14.11 -0.83
CA ARG A 513 56.76 15.11 0.05
C ARG A 513 57.38 16.38 -0.57
N GLY A 514 56.96 17.53 -0.02
CA GLY A 514 57.75 18.76 0.09
C GLY A 514 57.19 19.68 1.19
N ARG A 515 58.06 20.17 2.09
CA ARG A 515 57.77 21.03 3.26
C ARG A 515 58.20 22.49 2.99
N ALA A 516 57.64 23.41 3.79
CA ALA A 516 58.01 24.82 4.06
C ALA A 516 57.58 25.85 2.98
N ALA A 517 57.19 27.10 3.26
CA ALA A 517 57.53 28.00 4.38
C ALA A 517 56.42 29.05 4.68
N ARG A 518 56.66 29.80 5.77
CA ARG A 518 55.81 30.81 6.44
C ARG A 518 55.83 32.21 5.77
N GLN A 519 54.94 33.08 6.31
CA GLN A 519 54.82 34.56 6.22
C GLN A 519 53.79 35.02 5.18
N GLY A 520 52.86 35.95 5.41
CA GLY A 520 52.52 36.84 6.53
C GLY A 520 51.75 38.04 5.97
N HIS A 521 50.70 38.47 6.69
CA HIS A 521 50.04 39.80 6.66
C HIS A 521 48.84 40.13 5.73
N ALA A 522 47.81 40.62 6.44
CA ALA A 522 46.91 41.76 6.18
C ALA A 522 45.64 41.60 5.32
N ARG A 523 44.58 42.20 5.90
CA ARG A 523 43.15 42.21 5.55
C ARG A 523 42.83 43.00 4.28
N ALA A 524 41.80 42.55 3.55
CA ALA A 524 40.79 43.43 2.95
C ALA A 524 39.48 42.64 2.71
N GLN A 525 38.36 43.24 3.10
CA GLN A 525 36.99 42.73 2.98
C GLN A 525 36.51 42.87 1.53
N GLY A 526 35.71 41.91 1.05
CA GLY A 526 35.04 41.99 -0.25
C GLY A 526 34.20 40.74 -0.52
N ALA A 527 32.88 40.88 -0.31
CA ALA A 527 31.76 40.01 -0.66
C ALA A 527 32.05 38.62 -1.28
N ARG A 528 31.87 37.56 -0.48
CA ARG A 528 31.70 36.19 -0.99
C ARG A 528 30.22 35.87 -1.13
N ARG A 529 29.84 35.40 -2.32
CA ARG A 529 28.59 34.69 -2.61
C ARG A 529 28.42 33.52 -1.61
N PRO A 530 27.19 33.16 -1.20
CA PRO A 530 27.00 32.05 -0.27
C PRO A 530 27.43 30.74 -0.95
N ASP A 531 28.32 30.02 -0.27
CA ASP A 531 28.67 28.62 -0.51
C ASP A 531 27.39 27.75 -0.38
N PRO A 532 27.19 26.69 -1.17
CA PRO A 532 26.09 25.75 -0.94
C PRO A 532 26.41 24.94 0.32
N SER A 533 25.96 25.42 1.47
CA SER A 533 26.10 24.72 2.74
C SER A 533 25.17 23.50 2.77
N VAL A 534 25.77 22.30 2.78
CA VAL A 534 25.11 21.07 3.20
C VAL A 534 24.70 21.21 4.66
N LEU A 535 23.40 21.24 4.92
CA LEU A 535 22.86 21.31 6.28
C LEU A 535 22.84 19.89 6.88
N ALA A 536 23.90 19.49 7.56
CA ALA A 536 23.93 18.25 8.34
C ALA A 536 23.53 18.57 9.79
N LEU A 537 22.39 18.03 10.25
CA LEU A 537 21.96 18.13 11.64
C LEU A 537 22.70 17.08 12.50
N PRO A 538 23.34 17.45 13.62
CA PRO A 538 24.05 16.48 14.46
C PRO A 538 23.10 15.63 15.30
N LEU A 539 23.30 14.31 15.28
CA LEU A 539 22.75 13.37 16.24
C LEU A 539 23.35 13.61 17.63
N ALA A 540 22.52 13.92 18.62
CA ALA A 540 22.94 13.95 20.02
C ALA A 540 23.08 12.52 20.55
N ALA A 541 24.28 12.18 21.02
CA ALA A 541 24.57 10.93 21.72
C ALA A 541 23.80 10.85 23.04
N HIS A 542 23.13 9.72 23.29
CA HIS A 542 22.53 9.41 24.59
C HIS A 542 23.61 9.27 25.67
N PRO A 543 23.46 9.87 26.86
CA PRO A 543 24.35 9.60 27.97
C PRO A 543 24.00 8.25 28.62
N ALA A 544 25.03 7.44 28.84
CA ALA A 544 24.98 6.17 29.54
C ALA A 544 24.43 6.31 30.96
N ARG A 545 23.37 5.56 31.30
CA ARG A 545 22.92 5.40 32.69
C ARG A 545 23.81 4.40 33.42
N ARG A 546 24.58 4.87 34.40
CA ARG A 546 25.15 4.04 35.47
C ARG A 546 24.05 3.63 36.45
N GLY A 547 24.05 2.36 36.84
CA GLY A 547 23.06 1.78 37.75
C GLY A 547 23.23 2.19 39.22
N ARG A 548 22.15 1.97 39.98
CA ARG A 548 22.19 1.57 41.40
C ARG A 548 20.88 0.87 41.77
N GLN A 549 21.04 -0.15 42.60
CA GLN A 549 20.07 -1.11 43.11
C GLN A 549 19.25 -0.57 44.30
N ASP A 550 18.15 -1.28 44.54
CA ASP A 550 17.46 -1.58 45.79
C ASP A 550 16.67 -0.51 46.56
N GLY A 551 15.44 -0.91 46.94
CA GLY A 551 14.67 -0.29 48.01
C GLY A 551 13.15 -0.40 47.86
N ARG A 552 12.54 -1.55 48.20
CA ARG A 552 11.13 -1.58 48.64
C ARG A 552 11.02 -0.87 50.00
N PRO A 553 9.88 -0.24 50.30
CA PRO A 553 9.10 -0.77 51.42
C PRO A 553 7.57 -0.79 51.19
N ARG A 554 6.94 -1.54 52.10
CA ARG A 554 5.51 -1.90 52.18
C ARG A 554 4.65 -0.78 52.75
N GLY A 555 3.39 -0.73 52.29
CA GLY A 555 2.19 -0.73 53.13
C GLY A 555 1.59 0.60 53.58
N HIS A 556 0.35 0.87 53.17
CA HIS A 556 -0.69 1.29 54.12
C HIS A 556 -2.10 0.91 53.63
N GLN A 557 -2.91 0.44 54.59
CA GLN A 557 -4.31 0.05 54.47
C GLN A 557 -5.24 1.24 54.77
N GLY A 558 -6.48 1.13 54.28
CA GLY A 558 -7.66 1.88 54.73
C GLY A 558 -8.40 2.45 53.52
N GLY A 559 -9.70 2.29 53.31
CA GLY A 559 -10.79 1.70 54.07
C GLY A 559 -12.07 1.86 53.23
N ARG A 560 -13.05 0.99 53.49
CA ARG A 560 -14.31 0.73 52.77
C ARG A 560 -15.18 1.95 52.46
N ARG A 561 -15.97 1.86 51.37
CA ARG A 561 -17.45 1.89 51.36
C ARG A 561 -17.98 1.55 49.96
N GLY A 562 -18.93 0.61 49.89
CA GLY A 562 -19.52 0.10 48.65
C GLY A 562 -20.82 0.79 48.24
N ARG A 563 -21.34 0.40 47.06
CA ARG A 563 -22.76 0.35 46.70
C ARG A 563 -22.96 -0.44 45.39
N ASP A 564 -23.76 -1.50 45.53
CA ASP A 564 -24.75 -2.08 44.63
C ASP A 564 -24.62 -1.93 43.11
N ARG A 565 -24.54 -3.08 42.40
CA ARG A 565 -25.20 -3.26 41.10
C ARG A 565 -25.83 -4.65 40.93
N LEU A 566 -27.15 -4.55 40.83
CA LEU A 566 -28.19 -5.40 40.25
C LEU A 566 -27.79 -6.53 39.29
N ARG A 567 -28.52 -7.64 39.48
CA ARG A 567 -28.58 -8.86 38.68
C ARG A 567 -29.09 -8.61 37.25
N ARG A 568 -28.51 -9.31 36.27
CA ARG A 568 -29.10 -9.56 34.92
C ARG A 568 -29.66 -10.98 34.86
N PRO A 569 -30.83 -11.24 34.25
CA PRO A 569 -31.32 -12.59 34.02
C PRO A 569 -30.80 -13.18 32.70
N ALA A 570 -30.76 -14.51 32.67
CA ALA A 570 -30.41 -15.36 31.54
C ALA A 570 -31.50 -15.31 30.45
N ALA A 571 -31.08 -15.43 29.19
CA ALA A 571 -31.96 -15.65 28.05
C ALA A 571 -31.49 -16.90 27.27
N GLU A 572 -32.49 -17.68 26.86
CA GLU A 572 -32.45 -19.04 26.36
C GLU A 572 -32.01 -19.13 24.89
N HIS A 573 -31.34 -20.24 24.55
CA HIS A 573 -31.04 -20.64 23.18
C HIS A 573 -32.28 -21.22 22.48
N PRO A 574 -32.51 -20.90 21.20
CA PRO A 574 -33.30 -21.75 20.32
C PRO A 574 -32.45 -22.52 19.31
N HIS A 575 -33.03 -23.65 18.92
CA HIS A 575 -32.50 -24.78 18.18
C HIS A 575 -32.14 -24.50 16.71
N ASP A 576 -31.13 -25.24 16.24
CA ASP A 576 -30.64 -25.38 14.87
C ASP A 576 -31.46 -26.43 14.08
N PRO A 577 -31.99 -26.12 12.88
CA PRO A 577 -32.45 -27.12 11.93
C PRO A 577 -31.46 -27.30 10.77
N ARG A 578 -30.96 -28.53 10.61
CA ARG A 578 -30.13 -29.00 9.48
C ARG A 578 -30.83 -28.78 8.13
N PRO A 579 -30.10 -28.43 7.04
CA PRO A 579 -30.64 -28.43 5.69
C PRO A 579 -30.55 -29.82 5.00
N PRO A 580 -31.38 -30.09 3.98
CA PRO A 580 -31.42 -31.38 3.28
C PRO A 580 -30.33 -31.48 2.20
N ALA A 581 -29.88 -32.72 1.95
CA ALA A 581 -28.89 -33.05 0.94
C ALA A 581 -29.50 -33.07 -0.47
N HIS A 582 -29.03 -32.21 -1.36
CA HIS A 582 -29.21 -32.37 -2.81
C HIS A 582 -27.85 -32.34 -3.53
N ARG A 583 -27.56 -33.44 -4.23
CA ARG A 583 -26.43 -33.59 -5.16
C ARG A 583 -26.73 -32.79 -6.43
N GLN A 584 -25.91 -31.79 -6.75
CA GLN A 584 -25.75 -31.27 -8.11
C GLN A 584 -24.25 -31.03 -8.39
N GLY A 585 -23.87 -31.26 -9.65
CA GLY A 585 -22.49 -31.50 -10.09
C GLY A 585 -21.54 -30.33 -9.88
N VAL A 586 -20.30 -30.69 -9.56
CA VAL A 586 -19.15 -29.76 -9.51
C VAL A 586 -18.85 -29.27 -10.93
N PRO A 587 -18.82 -27.95 -11.21
CA PRO A 587 -18.37 -27.43 -12.49
C PRO A 587 -16.87 -27.72 -12.70
N PRO A 588 -16.38 -27.85 -13.95
CA PRO A 588 -14.99 -28.22 -14.21
C PRO A 588 -14.03 -27.16 -13.63
N PRO A 589 -12.83 -27.57 -13.17
CA PRO A 589 -11.84 -26.63 -12.65
C PRO A 589 -11.38 -25.66 -13.75
N LEU A 590 -11.32 -24.38 -13.39
CA LEU A 590 -10.71 -23.31 -14.17
C LEU A 590 -9.25 -23.66 -14.49
N GLN A 591 -8.83 -23.44 -15.73
CA GLN A 591 -7.49 -23.80 -16.21
C GLN A 591 -6.45 -22.79 -15.71
N GLY A 592 -5.44 -23.25 -14.95
CA GLY A 592 -4.27 -22.46 -14.58
C GLY A 592 -3.04 -22.89 -15.39
N VAL A 593 -2.25 -21.93 -15.87
CA VAL A 593 -0.96 -22.20 -16.53
C VAL A 593 0.17 -22.07 -15.51
N ARG A 594 0.98 -23.13 -15.39
CA ARG A 594 2.15 -23.16 -14.50
C ARG A 594 3.40 -22.86 -15.31
N ILE A 595 4.05 -21.73 -15.07
CA ILE A 595 5.27 -21.34 -15.79
C ILE A 595 6.47 -21.54 -14.85
N PRO A 596 7.25 -22.63 -15.02
CA PRO A 596 8.53 -22.76 -14.33
C PRO A 596 9.51 -21.71 -14.87
N PHE A 597 10.15 -20.96 -13.98
CA PHE A 597 11.15 -19.96 -14.37
C PHE A 597 12.48 -20.65 -14.75
N GLU A 598 12.77 -20.72 -16.04
CA GLU A 598 14.09 -21.03 -16.59
C GLU A 598 14.56 -19.85 -17.45
N GLY A 599 15.35 -18.94 -16.85
CA GLY A 599 15.73 -17.68 -17.47
C GLY A 599 16.95 -17.78 -18.41
N HIS A 600 16.75 -17.59 -19.71
CA HIS A 600 17.83 -17.34 -20.67
C HIS A 600 18.20 -15.85 -20.72
N GLY A 601 19.47 -15.55 -20.47
CA GLY A 601 20.00 -14.20 -20.52
C GLY A 601 20.47 -13.81 -21.92
N ARG A 602 19.76 -12.86 -22.53
CA ARG A 602 20.20 -11.77 -23.41
C ARG A 602 18.93 -10.95 -23.73
N MET A 603 19.05 -9.65 -23.99
CA MET A 603 17.93 -8.86 -24.53
C MET A 603 17.35 -9.61 -25.74
N ALA A 604 16.14 -10.14 -25.58
CA ALA A 604 15.40 -10.80 -26.63
C ALA A 604 13.92 -10.56 -26.37
N ARG A 605 13.19 -10.08 -27.38
CA ARG A 605 11.74 -10.27 -27.47
C ARG A 605 11.51 -11.78 -27.57
N GLY A 606 11.37 -12.45 -26.43
CA GLY A 606 11.18 -13.90 -26.37
C GLY A 606 9.70 -14.23 -26.26
N GLN A 607 9.07 -14.68 -27.35
CA GLN A 607 7.76 -15.33 -27.29
C GLN A 607 7.94 -16.74 -26.71
N LEU A 608 7.36 -16.99 -25.53
CA LEU A 608 7.22 -18.35 -25.00
C LEU A 608 5.90 -18.94 -25.51
N HIS A 609 5.98 -19.91 -26.41
CA HIS A 609 4.84 -20.64 -26.97
C HIS A 609 4.57 -21.90 -26.14
N GLY A 610 3.47 -21.94 -25.38
CA GLY A 610 2.98 -23.16 -24.74
C GLY A 610 1.84 -23.78 -25.56
N ARG A 611 2.06 -24.95 -26.18
CA ARG A 611 0.95 -25.76 -26.76
C ARG A 611 0.40 -26.71 -25.69
N LEU A 612 -0.90 -26.64 -25.42
CA LEU A 612 -1.61 -27.63 -24.61
C LEU A 612 -1.74 -28.94 -25.41
N GLY A 613 -1.14 -30.02 -24.89
CA GLY A 613 -1.19 -31.35 -25.50
C GLY A 613 -2.56 -32.02 -25.33
N GLN A 614 -3.09 -32.54 -26.43
CA GLN A 614 -4.27 -33.42 -26.46
C GLN A 614 -3.96 -34.79 -25.83
N GLY A 615 -5.01 -35.44 -25.32
CA GLY A 615 -4.99 -36.54 -24.37
C GLY A 615 -4.12 -37.77 -24.70
N LEU A 616 -3.65 -38.42 -23.63
CA LEU A 616 -3.07 -39.76 -23.67
C LEU A 616 -4.18 -40.84 -23.64
N PRO A 617 -4.00 -41.98 -24.34
CA PRO A 617 -5.05 -42.97 -24.55
C PRO A 617 -5.10 -44.09 -23.49
N GLY A 618 -6.33 -44.53 -23.18
CA GLY A 618 -6.70 -45.94 -23.03
C GLY A 618 -6.21 -46.74 -21.82
N ALA A 619 -7.03 -46.81 -20.76
CA ALA A 619 -6.99 -47.92 -19.80
C ALA A 619 -7.81 -49.12 -20.32
N PRO A 620 -7.32 -50.38 -20.23
CA PRO A 620 -8.11 -51.54 -20.62
C PRO A 620 -9.03 -51.98 -19.48
N ARG A 621 -10.30 -52.22 -19.84
CA ARG A 621 -11.31 -52.89 -19.00
C ARG A 621 -10.99 -54.38 -18.87
N ARG A 622 -11.11 -54.97 -17.68
CA ARG A 622 -11.55 -56.38 -17.52
C ARG A 622 -12.48 -56.58 -16.31
N ARG A 623 -13.47 -57.43 -16.57
CA ARG A 623 -14.67 -57.78 -15.79
C ARG A 623 -14.41 -58.78 -14.66
N ALA A 624 -15.41 -58.85 -13.78
CA ALA A 624 -15.59 -59.72 -12.62
C ALA A 624 -15.49 -61.25 -12.85
N GLY A 625 -15.17 -61.98 -11.76
CA GLY A 625 -15.32 -63.44 -11.62
C GLY A 625 -15.18 -63.87 -10.15
N ARG A 626 -16.08 -64.77 -9.70
CA ARG A 626 -16.27 -65.29 -8.32
C ARG A 626 -15.32 -66.44 -7.93
N GLY A 627 -15.23 -66.70 -6.62
CA GLY A 627 -14.76 -67.95 -5.97
C GLY A 627 -13.33 -67.82 -5.40
N GLY A 628 -12.93 -68.30 -4.22
CA GLY A 628 -13.51 -69.18 -3.21
C GLY A 628 -12.37 -69.98 -2.55
N ASN A 629 -12.16 -69.79 -1.23
CA ASN A 629 -11.57 -70.69 -0.23
C ASN A 629 -10.05 -70.86 0.06
N ARG A 630 -9.82 -71.05 1.38
CA ARG A 630 -8.71 -71.67 2.18
C ARG A 630 -7.53 -70.78 2.59
N GLU A 631 -7.43 -70.37 3.87
CA GLU A 631 -6.98 -71.08 5.09
C GLU A 631 -5.45 -71.05 5.28
N VAL A 632 -4.97 -70.49 6.40
CA VAL A 632 -4.25 -71.20 7.48
C VAL A 632 -3.91 -70.22 8.62
N VAL A 633 -4.06 -70.75 9.83
CA VAL A 633 -3.99 -70.15 11.18
C VAL A 633 -2.55 -70.17 11.73
N GLY A 634 -2.24 -69.23 12.62
CA GLY A 634 -1.15 -69.35 13.59
C GLY A 634 -1.34 -68.42 14.80
N ARG A 635 -1.85 -68.96 15.92
CA ARG A 635 -1.87 -68.34 17.26
C ARG A 635 -0.72 -68.90 18.10
N GLY A 636 -0.24 -68.12 19.07
CA GLY A 636 0.70 -68.56 20.10
C GLY A 636 0.82 -67.58 21.28
N ASP A 637 -0.14 -67.68 22.18
CA ASP A 637 -0.20 -67.35 23.62
C ASP A 637 1.07 -66.96 24.45
N ARG A 638 0.81 -66.03 25.40
CA ARG A 638 1.03 -66.09 26.89
C ARG A 638 2.06 -65.20 27.62
N LEU A 639 1.56 -64.73 28.78
CA LEU A 639 2.21 -64.38 30.08
C LEU A 639 2.99 -63.05 30.17
N ALA A 640 3.10 -62.32 31.28
CA ALA A 640 2.30 -62.02 32.48
C ALA A 640 3.15 -61.05 33.36
N LEU A 641 2.46 -60.21 34.15
CA LEU A 641 2.84 -59.67 35.48
C LEU A 641 3.89 -58.53 35.66
N MET A 642 3.38 -57.47 36.32
CA MET A 642 3.96 -56.57 37.36
C MET A 642 5.16 -55.65 37.00
N GLY A 643 5.22 -54.38 37.42
CA GLY A 643 4.37 -53.66 38.38
C GLY A 643 4.62 -52.15 38.51
N ARG A 644 3.59 -51.51 39.08
CA ARG A 644 3.48 -50.35 40.00
C ARG A 644 4.34 -49.07 39.87
N ARG A 645 3.59 -47.96 40.02
CA ARG A 645 3.81 -46.65 40.69
C ARG A 645 4.12 -45.47 39.75
N SER A 646 3.59 -44.27 39.91
CA SER A 646 2.42 -43.68 40.60
C SER A 646 2.41 -42.17 40.30
N LYS A 647 1.22 -41.58 40.13
CA LYS A 647 0.76 -40.23 40.51
C LYS A 647 1.61 -38.97 40.20
N GLY A 648 0.94 -37.99 39.56
CA GLY A 648 0.57 -36.74 40.24
C GLY A 648 1.27 -35.43 39.82
N GLU A 649 0.45 -34.44 39.44
CA GLU A 649 0.59 -32.96 39.56
C GLU A 649 1.62 -32.25 38.64
N GLN A 650 1.16 -31.45 37.67
CA GLN A 650 0.83 -30.01 37.77
C GLN A 650 1.97 -29.14 38.33
N ILE A 651 2.68 -28.44 37.43
CA ILE A 651 2.77 -26.96 37.36
C ILE A 651 2.81 -26.59 35.87
#